data_AF-A0AAV1SG30-F1
#
_entry.id   AF-A0AAV1SG30-F1
#
_cell.length_a   1.000
_cell.length_b   1.000
_cell.length_c   1.000
_cell.angle_alpha   90.00
_cell.angle_beta   90.00
_cell.angle_gamma   90.00
#
_symmetry.space_group_name_H-M   'P 1'
#
loop_
_entity.id
_entity.type
_entity.pdbx_description
1 polymer ?
#
loop_
_entity_poly.entity_id
_entity_poly.type
_entity_poly.pdbx_seq_one_letter_code
_entity_poly.pdbx_strand_id
1 'polypeptide(L)'
;MVSGSGICAKVVVVDARHHMLGRLASIIAKELLNGQRVVVVRCEEICMSGGLVRQKMKYMRFLRKRMNTKPSHGPIHFRAPAKIFWRTVRGMIPHKTKRGEAALARLKAYEGIPPPYDKKKRMVIPDALKVLRLQKGHKYCLLGKLSSEVGWNHYDTIRELEEKRKERSQVRYERKKQLNKLRAKAEVTAEEKLGPQVDILAPVNLPFLHDAAADDFQLQLLSVLNPPSTGVGLLFVNARGIGVGRSLNRVSLRSSRLNRTSLWQVGLRWAKLHCEGNQSPSLVFLFRPIKTAGVGTCNGLWIVGFCNQEGFYFLSLSCGGTTDYVDASNISWVSDGAYIRTGKTGSIDFVDGTSSSNVPLRFFPDHKQSRQYCYKLPVNKKNMSVSSSSLVLVRAQFLYQNYDRLGKPPAFSVSLGTAISATVNLTTKDPWTEEFVWPLDNSSKDILSFCLHSVPHGGFPVISSLEVRPLPQGAYQTGMEDFPNKLLKKSYRTNSGSTSKSNGSLRYPLDPYDRIWETDQNYTPFHVSTGFSVLHSFNLSSVPETPPPAVLQTARVLDRTDVLTYNLPLRTLGDYYIVLYFAGILPVSPSFDVLVNGDVVQSNYNVKMSEASALHLTQKRIKSLNITLKSISFYPQINAIEVYEIVDIPLEASSTTVSALQVIQQSTGLDLGWEDDPCSPTMWEHIRCEGSIVTSLKLSDINLRSISPTFGDLLDLKKLDLHNTSLAGEIQNLGSLQHLEKLNLSFNQLTSFGTELENLVRLQVLDLQNNSLDGTVPDGLGELEDLHLLNLENNKLQATLPQSLNKDSLEVRTSGNLCLSFSTLSCDDVSSNPSIETPQVTIVTKKKSDKNSHMAIMLGAIGGTLLALIVISLSAFLYMRKERTEITYSESK
;
A
#
# COMPACT_ATOMS: atom_id res chain seq x y z
N MET A 1 -21.29 -31.32 2.39
CA MET A 1 -21.45 -30.43 1.22
C MET A 1 -20.19 -30.62 0.38
N VAL A 2 -20.31 -31.04 -0.88
CA VAL A 2 -19.17 -31.18 -1.79
C VAL A 2 -19.61 -30.69 -3.16
N SER A 3 -18.91 -29.70 -3.69
CA SER A 3 -19.00 -29.29 -5.10
C SER A 3 -17.57 -28.95 -5.54
N GLY A 4 -16.98 -29.82 -6.36
CA GLY A 4 -15.60 -29.70 -6.81
C GLY A 4 -15.48 -28.75 -8.00
N SER A 5 -15.65 -27.45 -7.79
CA SER A 5 -15.34 -26.42 -8.79
C SER A 5 -14.16 -25.56 -8.33
N GLY A 6 -13.32 -25.13 -9.28
CA GLY A 6 -12.11 -24.31 -9.00
C GLY A 6 -12.39 -22.88 -8.54
N ILE A 7 -13.63 -22.55 -8.20
CA ILE A 7 -14.09 -21.21 -7.82
C ILE A 7 -13.65 -20.92 -6.37
N CYS A 8 -13.17 -19.70 -6.11
CA CYS A 8 -12.49 -19.33 -4.86
C CYS A 8 -13.38 -19.53 -3.60
N ALA A 9 -13.27 -20.71 -2.97
CA ALA A 9 -14.24 -21.25 -1.99
C ALA A 9 -14.80 -20.21 -1.01
N LYS A 10 -16.13 -20.03 -1.04
CA LYS A 10 -16.91 -19.06 -0.25
C LYS A 10 -16.63 -19.26 1.24
N VAL A 11 -16.17 -18.22 1.94
CA VAL A 11 -15.73 -18.34 3.35
C VAL A 11 -16.88 -18.75 4.26
N VAL A 12 -16.80 -19.95 4.85
CA VAL A 12 -17.80 -20.45 5.80
C VAL A 12 -17.46 -19.96 7.19
N VAL A 13 -18.38 -19.22 7.81
CA VAL A 13 -18.28 -18.80 9.21
C VAL A 13 -19.03 -19.79 10.09
N VAL A 14 -18.32 -20.49 10.97
CA VAL A 14 -18.86 -21.48 11.91
C VAL A 14 -18.99 -20.86 13.30
N ASP A 15 -20.19 -20.93 13.87
CA ASP A 15 -20.46 -20.55 15.26
C ASP A 15 -20.14 -21.73 16.19
N ALA A 16 -19.08 -21.62 16.99
CA ALA A 16 -18.59 -22.72 17.81
C ALA A 16 -19.40 -22.96 19.10
N ARG A 17 -20.41 -22.14 19.35
CA ARG A 17 -21.31 -22.22 20.52
C ARG A 17 -21.79 -23.65 20.79
N HIS A 18 -21.54 -24.16 22.00
CA HIS A 18 -21.95 -25.49 22.43
C HIS A 18 -21.45 -26.67 21.57
N HIS A 19 -20.41 -26.50 20.75
CA HIS A 19 -19.83 -27.59 19.96
C HIS A 19 -18.78 -28.36 20.76
N MET A 20 -18.68 -29.67 20.56
CA MET A 20 -17.71 -30.56 21.20
C MET A 20 -16.35 -30.42 20.52
N LEU A 21 -15.36 -29.88 21.25
CA LEU A 21 -14.01 -29.50 20.77
C LEU A 21 -13.41 -30.47 19.74
N GLY A 22 -13.33 -31.76 20.06
CA GLY A 22 -12.70 -32.77 19.19
C GLY A 22 -13.52 -33.12 17.93
N ARG A 23 -14.85 -33.09 17.99
CA ARG A 23 -15.71 -33.35 16.83
C ARG A 23 -15.71 -32.15 15.88
N LEU A 24 -15.83 -30.94 16.42
CA LEU A 24 -15.72 -29.69 15.66
C LEU A 24 -14.37 -29.60 14.94
N ALA A 25 -13.28 -29.87 15.65
CA ALA A 25 -11.94 -29.82 15.08
C ALA A 25 -11.71 -30.87 13.97
N SER A 26 -12.28 -32.08 14.11
CA SER A 26 -12.16 -33.15 13.11
C SER A 26 -12.91 -32.82 11.82
N ILE A 27 -14.15 -32.35 11.91
CA ILE A 27 -14.95 -31.93 10.74
C ILE A 27 -14.25 -30.77 10.03
N ILE A 28 -13.78 -29.77 10.77
CA ILE A 28 -13.07 -28.61 10.20
C ILE A 28 -11.71 -29.03 9.60
N ALA A 29 -10.98 -29.96 10.19
CA ALA A 29 -9.74 -30.49 9.60
C ALA A 29 -9.99 -31.15 8.23
N LYS A 30 -11.10 -31.88 8.07
CA LYS A 30 -11.52 -32.47 6.79
C LYS A 30 -11.81 -31.38 5.74
N GLU A 31 -12.62 -30.39 6.09
CA GLU A 31 -12.98 -29.32 5.13
C GLU A 31 -11.78 -28.46 4.73
N LEU A 32 -10.85 -28.18 5.65
CA LEU A 32 -9.59 -27.48 5.32
C LEU A 32 -8.72 -28.29 4.33
N LEU A 33 -8.70 -29.63 4.45
CA LEU A 33 -7.99 -30.54 3.54
C LEU A 33 -8.69 -30.75 2.19
N ASN A 34 -10.00 -30.51 2.13
CA ASN A 34 -10.79 -30.33 0.90
C ASN A 34 -10.55 -28.94 0.26
N GLY A 35 -9.87 -28.02 0.96
CA GLY A 35 -9.53 -26.69 0.48
C GLY A 35 -10.49 -25.57 0.86
N GLN A 36 -11.55 -25.86 1.62
CA GLN A 36 -12.54 -24.88 2.09
C GLN A 36 -11.91 -23.86 3.06
N ARG A 37 -12.27 -22.58 2.92
CA ARG A 37 -11.89 -21.51 3.87
C ARG A 37 -12.88 -21.47 5.03
N VAL A 38 -12.40 -21.60 6.26
CA VAL A 38 -13.24 -21.73 7.46
C VAL A 38 -12.83 -20.70 8.51
N VAL A 39 -13.81 -19.95 9.03
CA VAL A 39 -13.63 -19.04 10.15
C VAL A 39 -14.48 -19.51 11.32
N VAL A 40 -13.87 -19.76 12.47
CA VAL A 40 -14.55 -20.19 13.69
C VAL A 40 -14.68 -19.01 14.64
N VAL A 41 -15.90 -18.71 15.08
CA VAL A 41 -16.20 -17.65 16.05
C VAL A 41 -16.77 -18.25 17.34
N ARG A 42 -16.66 -17.51 18.45
CA ARG A 42 -17.03 -17.94 19.81
C ARG A 42 -16.31 -19.19 20.31
N CYS A 43 -15.00 -19.24 20.13
CA CYS A 43 -14.17 -20.34 20.61
C CYS A 43 -14.25 -20.55 22.14
N GLU A 44 -14.63 -19.53 22.92
CA GLU A 44 -14.89 -19.61 24.36
C GLU A 44 -16.13 -20.43 24.74
N GLU A 45 -17.17 -20.44 23.89
CA GLU A 45 -18.41 -21.23 24.08
C GLU A 45 -18.27 -22.72 23.65
N ILE A 46 -17.08 -23.15 23.20
CA ILE A 46 -16.78 -24.56 22.86
C ILE A 46 -16.84 -25.44 24.12
N CYS A 47 -17.39 -26.65 23.99
CA CYS A 47 -17.51 -27.62 25.09
C CYS A 47 -16.42 -28.72 25.06
N MET A 48 -15.94 -29.09 26.24
CA MET A 48 -15.15 -30.30 26.49
C MET A 48 -15.92 -31.23 27.44
N SER A 49 -15.87 -32.54 27.19
CA SER A 49 -16.52 -33.55 28.06
C SER A 49 -15.78 -33.73 29.39
N GLY A 50 -16.52 -33.98 30.46
CA GLY A 50 -16.00 -33.98 31.83
C GLY A 50 -16.02 -32.60 32.48
N GLY A 51 -16.26 -32.56 33.80
CA GLY A 51 -16.36 -31.31 34.55
C GLY A 51 -15.04 -30.52 34.65
N LEU A 52 -15.17 -29.23 34.96
CA LEU A 52 -14.10 -28.23 34.95
C LEU A 52 -12.84 -28.68 35.72
N VAL A 53 -12.98 -29.18 36.95
CA VAL A 53 -11.85 -29.63 37.79
C VAL A 53 -11.01 -30.72 37.09
N ARG A 54 -11.67 -31.72 36.47
CA ARG A 54 -10.98 -32.79 35.74
C ARG A 54 -10.17 -32.26 34.55
N GLN A 55 -10.74 -31.30 33.82
CA GLN A 55 -10.05 -30.71 32.66
C GLN A 55 -8.98 -29.70 33.08
N LYS A 56 -9.18 -28.92 34.16
CA LYS A 56 -8.14 -28.06 34.77
C LYS A 56 -6.93 -28.90 35.17
N MET A 57 -7.14 -30.01 35.89
CA MET A 57 -6.04 -30.92 36.27
C MET A 57 -5.34 -31.54 35.05
N LYS A 58 -6.09 -31.94 34.01
CA LYS A 58 -5.51 -32.42 32.74
C LYS A 58 -4.69 -31.33 32.03
N TYR A 59 -5.15 -30.09 32.05
CA TYR A 59 -4.46 -28.95 31.44
C TYR A 59 -3.22 -28.54 32.22
N MET A 60 -3.28 -28.49 33.55
CA MET A 60 -2.13 -28.23 34.42
C MET A 60 -1.04 -29.30 34.26
N ARG A 61 -1.42 -30.59 34.11
CA ARG A 61 -0.45 -31.65 33.75
C ARG A 61 0.16 -31.47 32.36
N PHE A 62 -0.56 -30.85 31.42
CA PHE A 62 -0.02 -30.48 30.11
C PHE A 62 0.94 -29.28 30.21
N LEU A 63 0.58 -28.22 30.94
CA LEU A 63 1.46 -27.05 31.20
C LEU A 63 2.78 -27.44 31.87
N ARG A 64 2.77 -28.43 32.77
CA ARG A 64 3.97 -28.95 33.44
C ARG A 64 4.95 -29.71 32.53
N LYS A 65 4.60 -30.00 31.26
CA LYS A 65 5.53 -30.63 30.31
C LYS A 65 6.62 -29.63 29.89
N ARG A 66 7.88 -30.00 30.03
CA ARG A 66 9.07 -29.31 29.48
C ARG A 66 9.53 -29.96 28.17
N MET A 67 10.39 -29.30 27.39
CA MET A 67 11.07 -29.92 26.24
C MET A 67 12.31 -30.67 26.70
N ASN A 68 12.52 -31.89 26.18
CA ASN A 68 13.66 -32.73 26.55
C ASN A 68 15.01 -32.19 26.01
N THR A 69 14.97 -31.39 24.95
CA THR A 69 16.14 -30.81 24.27
C THR A 69 16.58 -29.45 24.82
N LYS A 70 15.68 -28.69 25.46
CA LYS A 70 16.00 -27.40 26.11
C LYS A 70 15.08 -27.18 27.33
N PRO A 71 15.35 -27.81 28.49
CA PRO A 71 14.44 -27.76 29.65
C PRO A 71 14.17 -26.36 30.24
N SER A 72 14.99 -25.36 29.87
CA SER A 72 14.79 -23.94 30.18
C SER A 72 13.71 -23.27 29.30
N HIS A 73 13.44 -23.76 28.08
CA HIS A 73 12.27 -23.36 27.29
C HIS A 73 11.19 -24.45 27.37
N GLY A 74 10.07 -24.13 28.01
CA GLY A 74 8.87 -24.95 27.91
C GLY A 74 8.32 -24.97 26.46
N PRO A 75 7.57 -26.01 26.06
CA PRO A 75 6.75 -25.95 24.86
C PRO A 75 5.78 -24.75 24.94
N ILE A 76 5.49 -24.11 23.81
CA ILE A 76 4.56 -22.98 23.77
C ILE A 76 3.13 -23.47 24.05
N HIS A 77 2.72 -23.34 25.31
CA HIS A 77 1.43 -23.79 25.81
C HIS A 77 0.36 -22.70 25.66
N PHE A 78 -0.29 -22.64 24.49
CA PHE A 78 -1.40 -21.71 24.26
C PHE A 78 -2.48 -21.78 25.35
N ARG A 79 -2.96 -20.62 25.81
CA ARG A 79 -4.00 -20.48 26.84
C ARG A 79 -5.33 -19.90 26.33
N ALA A 80 -5.32 -19.12 25.25
CA ALA A 80 -6.53 -18.53 24.68
C ALA A 80 -7.41 -19.59 23.95
N PRO A 81 -8.74 -19.59 24.12
CA PRO A 81 -9.65 -20.60 23.55
C PRO A 81 -9.46 -20.88 22.05
N ALA A 82 -9.31 -19.86 21.21
CA ALA A 82 -9.13 -20.00 19.77
C ALA A 82 -7.78 -20.61 19.41
N LYS A 83 -6.72 -20.31 20.17
CA LYS A 83 -5.40 -20.92 20.00
C LYS A 83 -5.38 -22.37 20.51
N ILE A 84 -6.18 -22.71 21.54
CA ILE A 84 -6.39 -24.10 21.97
C ILE A 84 -7.16 -24.88 20.90
N PHE A 85 -8.21 -24.30 20.33
CA PHE A 85 -8.96 -24.89 19.21
C PHE A 85 -8.05 -25.12 17.99
N TRP A 86 -7.31 -24.09 17.56
CA TRP A 86 -6.36 -24.16 16.45
C TRP A 86 -5.30 -25.26 16.67
N ARG A 87 -4.77 -25.40 17.89
CA ARG A 87 -3.84 -26.50 18.24
C ARG A 87 -4.50 -27.88 18.08
N THR A 88 -5.77 -28.03 18.44
CA THR A 88 -6.51 -29.29 18.23
C THR A 88 -6.68 -29.59 16.74
N VAL A 89 -7.04 -28.61 15.91
CA VAL A 89 -7.12 -28.79 14.44
C VAL A 89 -5.75 -29.10 13.82
N ARG A 90 -4.69 -28.38 14.22
CA ARG A 90 -3.31 -28.66 13.80
C ARG A 90 -2.86 -30.09 14.14
N GLY A 91 -3.37 -30.65 15.25
CA GLY A 91 -3.14 -32.04 15.64
C GLY A 91 -3.88 -33.09 14.80
N MET A 92 -4.82 -32.67 13.95
CA MET A 92 -5.63 -33.50 13.06
C MET A 92 -5.27 -33.31 11.57
N ILE A 93 -4.32 -32.43 11.26
CA ILE A 93 -3.84 -32.12 9.90
C ILE A 93 -2.36 -32.50 9.79
N PRO A 94 -1.89 -33.10 8.67
CA PRO A 94 -0.47 -33.37 8.39
C PRO A 94 0.31 -32.09 8.06
N HIS A 95 0.32 -31.13 8.99
CA HIS A 95 0.77 -29.74 8.83
C HIS A 95 2.29 -29.56 8.61
N LYS A 96 3.06 -30.65 8.56
CA LYS A 96 4.46 -30.65 8.12
C LYS A 96 4.61 -30.81 6.60
N THR A 97 3.51 -31.09 5.88
CA THR A 97 3.49 -31.16 4.41
C THR A 97 2.99 -29.84 3.83
N LYS A 98 3.47 -29.43 2.66
CA LYS A 98 3.00 -28.22 1.97
C LYS A 98 1.46 -28.20 1.84
N ARG A 99 0.83 -29.35 1.55
CA ARG A 99 -0.65 -29.48 1.53
C ARG A 99 -1.29 -29.25 2.89
N GLY A 100 -0.76 -29.82 3.96
CA GLY A 100 -1.30 -29.66 5.32
C GLY A 100 -1.08 -28.26 5.89
N GLU A 101 0.03 -27.61 5.55
CA GLU A 101 0.31 -26.21 5.87
C GLU A 101 -0.66 -25.27 5.14
N ALA A 102 -0.78 -25.43 3.81
CA ALA A 102 -1.74 -24.68 2.99
C ALA A 102 -3.21 -24.98 3.33
N ALA A 103 -3.52 -26.10 4.00
CA ALA A 103 -4.83 -26.36 4.60
C ALA A 103 -5.00 -25.60 5.93
N LEU A 104 -4.00 -25.65 6.83
CA LEU A 104 -4.05 -24.99 8.13
C LEU A 104 -4.09 -23.44 8.01
N ALA A 105 -3.48 -22.88 6.96
CA ALA A 105 -3.55 -21.45 6.63
C ALA A 105 -4.97 -20.96 6.28
N ARG A 106 -5.88 -21.86 5.88
CA ARG A 106 -7.29 -21.53 5.55
C ARG A 106 -8.20 -21.41 6.78
N LEU A 107 -7.67 -21.68 7.97
CA LEU A 107 -8.37 -21.60 9.25
C LEU A 107 -8.10 -20.26 9.95
N LYS A 108 -9.16 -19.51 10.26
CA LYS A 108 -9.12 -18.46 11.28
C LYS A 108 -10.02 -18.85 12.45
N ALA A 109 -9.64 -18.50 13.67
CA ALA A 109 -10.39 -18.82 14.88
C ALA A 109 -10.34 -17.62 15.83
N TYR A 110 -11.48 -17.28 16.43
CA TYR A 110 -11.66 -16.08 17.25
C TYR A 110 -12.49 -16.36 18.50
N GLU A 111 -12.13 -15.70 19.59
CA GLU A 111 -13.00 -15.47 20.74
C GLU A 111 -14.04 -14.39 20.43
N GLY A 112 -15.28 -14.56 20.89
CA GLY A 112 -16.43 -13.71 20.52
C GLY A 112 -16.74 -13.73 19.01
N ILE A 113 -17.46 -12.71 18.53
CA ILE A 113 -17.76 -12.50 17.11
C ILE A 113 -17.25 -11.11 16.65
N PRO A 114 -15.97 -10.98 16.24
CA PRO A 114 -15.42 -9.71 15.78
C PRO A 114 -15.96 -9.32 14.39
N PRO A 115 -16.01 -8.00 14.06
CA PRO A 115 -16.25 -7.55 12.70
C PRO A 115 -15.21 -8.11 11.71
N PRO A 116 -15.56 -8.44 10.46
CA PRO A 116 -16.88 -8.32 9.82
C PRO A 116 -17.75 -9.59 9.94
N TYR A 117 -17.46 -10.49 10.89
CA TYR A 117 -18.19 -11.77 11.05
C TYR A 117 -19.48 -11.63 11.85
N ASP A 118 -19.71 -10.48 12.46
CA ASP A 118 -20.95 -10.04 13.11
C ASP A 118 -22.10 -9.89 12.11
N LYS A 119 -21.83 -9.32 10.92
CA LYS A 119 -22.81 -9.10 9.84
C LYS A 119 -23.06 -10.34 8.96
N LYS A 120 -22.20 -11.35 9.00
CA LYS A 120 -22.26 -12.54 8.11
C LYS A 120 -23.17 -13.65 8.67
N LYS A 121 -23.82 -14.42 7.79
CA LYS A 121 -24.55 -15.64 8.17
C LYS A 121 -23.55 -16.64 8.77
N ARG A 122 -23.87 -17.14 9.97
CA ARG A 122 -23.07 -18.11 10.71
C ARG A 122 -23.74 -19.47 10.67
N MET A 123 -22.94 -20.51 10.45
CA MET A 123 -23.38 -21.90 10.35
C MET A 123 -23.10 -22.64 11.67
N VAL A 124 -24.02 -23.51 12.05
CA VAL A 124 -23.86 -24.48 13.14
C VAL A 124 -23.64 -25.85 12.51
N ILE A 125 -22.81 -26.71 13.13
CA ILE A 125 -22.50 -28.07 12.66
C ILE A 125 -23.20 -29.06 13.60
N PRO A 126 -24.38 -29.62 13.23
CA PRO A 126 -25.16 -30.49 14.12
C PRO A 126 -24.37 -31.67 14.65
N ASP A 127 -23.57 -32.33 13.79
CA ASP A 127 -22.74 -33.48 14.14
C ASP A 127 -21.71 -33.23 15.27
N ALA A 128 -21.41 -31.97 15.57
CA ALA A 128 -20.51 -31.58 16.64
C ALA A 128 -21.23 -30.93 17.84
N LEU A 129 -22.55 -30.67 17.80
CA LEU A 129 -23.28 -30.09 18.94
C LEU A 129 -23.27 -30.99 20.18
N LYS A 130 -23.01 -30.39 21.35
CA LYS A 130 -23.06 -31.04 22.68
C LYS A 130 -24.34 -31.83 22.90
N VAL A 131 -25.49 -31.25 22.53
CA VAL A 131 -26.83 -31.81 22.80
C VAL A 131 -27.04 -33.17 22.12
N LEU A 132 -26.49 -33.36 20.92
CA LEU A 132 -26.62 -34.62 20.17
C LEU A 132 -25.54 -35.64 20.54
N ARG A 133 -24.49 -35.24 21.29
CA ARG A 133 -23.25 -35.99 21.48
C ARG A 133 -22.83 -36.24 22.94
N LEU A 134 -23.58 -35.73 23.91
CA LEU A 134 -23.50 -36.07 25.33
C LEU A 134 -24.91 -36.31 25.88
N GLN A 135 -25.09 -37.39 26.65
CA GLN A 135 -26.36 -37.69 27.32
C GLN A 135 -26.72 -36.60 28.34
N LYS A 136 -28.02 -36.41 28.59
CA LYS A 136 -28.57 -35.52 29.62
C LYS A 136 -27.90 -35.82 30.98
N GLY A 137 -27.43 -34.79 31.68
CA GLY A 137 -26.73 -34.92 32.97
C GLY A 137 -25.21 -35.12 32.92
N HIS A 138 -24.60 -35.43 31.76
CA HIS A 138 -23.13 -35.56 31.69
C HIS A 138 -22.42 -34.22 31.95
N LYS A 139 -21.49 -34.21 32.91
CA LYS A 139 -20.68 -33.03 33.24
C LYS A 139 -19.77 -32.64 32.06
N TYR A 140 -19.73 -31.36 31.73
CA TYR A 140 -18.88 -30.76 30.69
C TYR A 140 -18.27 -29.45 31.23
N CYS A 141 -17.34 -28.85 30.49
CA CYS A 141 -16.88 -27.49 30.74
C CYS A 141 -16.80 -26.67 29.45
N LEU A 142 -16.94 -25.35 29.57
CA LEU A 142 -16.70 -24.40 28.48
C LEU A 142 -15.20 -24.12 28.37
N LEU A 143 -14.71 -23.98 27.13
CA LEU A 143 -13.30 -23.76 26.85
C LEU A 143 -12.83 -22.40 27.37
N GLY A 144 -13.68 -21.37 27.33
CA GLY A 144 -13.42 -20.07 27.95
C GLY A 144 -13.17 -20.18 29.46
N LYS A 145 -14.08 -20.85 30.19
CA LYS A 145 -13.92 -21.05 31.65
C LYS A 145 -12.76 -21.98 32.01
N LEU A 146 -12.40 -22.95 31.15
CA LEU A 146 -11.15 -23.71 31.33
C LEU A 146 -9.91 -22.84 31.10
N SER A 147 -9.98 -21.87 30.18
CA SER A 147 -8.87 -20.99 29.80
C SER A 147 -8.56 -19.95 30.87
N SER A 148 -9.58 -19.31 31.47
CA SER A 148 -9.38 -18.38 32.58
C SER A 148 -8.75 -19.06 33.80
N GLU A 149 -9.23 -20.26 34.14
CA GLU A 149 -8.70 -21.13 35.20
C GLU A 149 -7.23 -21.56 35.01
N VAL A 150 -6.63 -21.34 33.83
CA VAL A 150 -5.20 -21.59 33.55
C VAL A 150 -4.44 -20.32 33.13
N GLY A 151 -5.01 -19.14 33.40
CA GLY A 151 -4.37 -17.83 33.21
C GLY A 151 -4.54 -17.27 31.80
N TRP A 152 -5.79 -17.13 31.34
CA TRP A 152 -6.21 -16.28 30.21
C TRP A 152 -7.30 -15.31 30.68
N ASN A 153 -6.92 -14.05 30.91
CA ASN A 153 -7.67 -13.13 31.77
C ASN A 153 -8.82 -12.38 31.06
N HIS A 154 -9.12 -12.69 29.80
CA HIS A 154 -10.07 -11.92 28.97
C HIS A 154 -11.49 -12.52 28.93
N TYR A 155 -11.77 -13.59 29.68
CA TYR A 155 -13.05 -14.31 29.62
C TYR A 155 -14.26 -13.42 29.95
N ASP A 156 -14.17 -12.62 31.01
CA ASP A 156 -15.25 -11.74 31.44
C ASP A 156 -15.40 -10.52 30.50
N THR A 157 -14.29 -9.95 30.00
CA THR A 157 -14.30 -8.88 28.98
C THR A 157 -14.97 -9.34 27.69
N ILE A 158 -14.67 -10.56 27.21
CA ILE A 158 -15.32 -11.13 26.02
C ILE A 158 -16.82 -11.37 26.26
N ARG A 159 -17.23 -11.78 27.48
CA ARG A 159 -18.66 -11.93 27.81
C ARG A 159 -19.39 -10.59 27.72
N GLU A 160 -18.86 -9.53 28.34
CA GLU A 160 -19.43 -8.19 28.34
C GLU A 160 -19.56 -7.62 26.91
N LEU A 161 -18.52 -7.78 26.09
CA LEU A 161 -18.53 -7.37 24.68
C LEU A 161 -19.55 -8.16 23.86
N GLU A 162 -19.69 -9.47 24.10
CA GLU A 162 -20.73 -10.30 23.47
C GLU A 162 -22.15 -9.96 23.96
N GLU A 163 -22.33 -9.45 25.17
CA GLU A 163 -23.61 -8.94 25.69
C GLU A 163 -24.00 -7.63 24.99
N LYS A 164 -23.11 -6.64 24.97
CA LYS A 164 -23.26 -5.40 24.19
C LYS A 164 -23.48 -5.66 22.69
N ARG A 165 -22.91 -6.74 22.14
CA ARG A 165 -23.15 -7.18 20.75
C ARG A 165 -24.53 -7.81 20.55
N LYS A 166 -25.09 -8.53 21.53
CA LYS A 166 -26.46 -9.10 21.45
C LYS A 166 -27.51 -7.98 21.44
N GLU A 167 -27.39 -7.00 22.33
CA GLU A 167 -28.26 -5.81 22.39
C GLU A 167 -28.34 -5.09 21.04
N ARG A 168 -27.17 -4.69 20.50
CA ARG A 168 -27.06 -4.05 19.18
C ARG A 168 -27.62 -4.92 18.05
N SER A 169 -27.45 -6.25 18.14
CA SER A 169 -28.00 -7.20 17.16
C SER A 169 -29.52 -7.34 17.26
N GLN A 170 -30.10 -7.18 18.45
CA GLN A 170 -31.55 -7.25 18.66
C GLN A 170 -32.24 -5.99 18.15
N VAL A 171 -31.76 -4.80 18.52
CA VAL A 171 -32.26 -3.51 17.97
C VAL A 171 -32.22 -3.51 16.44
N ARG A 172 -31.14 -4.04 15.83
CA ARG A 172 -31.05 -4.19 14.37
C ARG A 172 -32.07 -5.19 13.80
N TYR A 173 -32.34 -6.30 14.49
CA TYR A 173 -33.32 -7.28 14.07
C TYR A 173 -34.75 -6.73 14.15
N GLU A 174 -35.07 -6.02 15.23
CA GLU A 174 -36.38 -5.36 15.43
C GLU A 174 -36.62 -4.27 14.37
N ARG A 175 -35.64 -3.41 14.10
CA ARG A 175 -35.70 -2.44 12.98
C ARG A 175 -35.88 -3.13 11.62
N LYS A 176 -35.21 -4.27 11.37
CA LYS A 176 -35.44 -5.03 10.12
C LYS A 176 -36.85 -5.64 10.08
N LYS A 177 -37.36 -6.19 11.19
CA LYS A 177 -38.71 -6.75 11.28
C LYS A 177 -39.78 -5.69 11.03
N GLN A 178 -39.59 -4.47 11.55
CA GLN A 178 -40.45 -3.32 11.27
C GLN A 178 -40.38 -2.93 9.79
N LEU A 179 -39.18 -2.78 9.22
CA LEU A 179 -39.00 -2.42 7.81
C LEU A 179 -39.61 -3.45 6.85
N ASN A 180 -39.42 -4.75 7.11
CA ASN A 180 -40.07 -5.83 6.37
C ASN A 180 -41.60 -5.77 6.47
N LYS A 181 -42.18 -5.44 7.63
CA LYS A 181 -43.63 -5.26 7.79
C LYS A 181 -44.17 -4.02 7.06
N LEU A 182 -43.39 -2.94 6.99
CA LEU A 182 -43.72 -1.76 6.20
C LEU A 182 -43.64 -2.04 4.69
N ARG A 183 -42.62 -2.79 4.27
CA ARG A 183 -42.42 -3.21 2.87
C ARG A 183 -43.56 -4.11 2.39
N ALA A 184 -43.91 -5.17 3.13
CA ALA A 184 -45.04 -6.03 2.78
C ALA A 184 -46.39 -5.28 2.72
N LYS A 185 -46.57 -4.26 3.58
CA LYS A 185 -47.72 -3.34 3.47
C LYS A 185 -47.68 -2.50 2.21
N ALA A 186 -46.52 -1.95 1.84
CA ALA A 186 -46.37 -1.14 0.65
C ALA A 186 -46.52 -1.97 -0.64
N GLU A 187 -46.12 -3.24 -0.62
CA GLU A 187 -46.34 -4.21 -1.70
C GLU A 187 -47.84 -4.47 -1.89
N VAL A 188 -48.60 -4.80 -0.83
CA VAL A 188 -50.08 -4.94 -0.91
C VAL A 188 -50.76 -3.63 -1.35
N THR A 189 -50.36 -2.46 -0.81
CA THR A 189 -50.91 -1.16 -1.23
C THR A 189 -50.49 -0.75 -2.66
N ALA A 190 -49.47 -1.38 -3.24
CA ALA A 190 -49.16 -1.23 -4.66
C ALA A 190 -50.02 -2.15 -5.52
N GLU A 191 -50.21 -3.41 -5.11
CA GLU A 191 -51.11 -4.39 -5.77
C GLU A 191 -52.56 -3.87 -5.82
N GLU A 192 -53.09 -3.34 -4.71
CA GLU A 192 -54.42 -2.69 -4.63
C GLU A 192 -54.56 -1.49 -5.59
N LYS A 193 -53.45 -0.85 -5.97
CA LYS A 193 -53.42 0.28 -6.92
C LYS A 193 -53.12 -0.13 -8.37
N LEU A 194 -52.73 -1.38 -8.62
CA LEU A 194 -52.28 -1.89 -9.92
C LEU A 194 -53.32 -2.74 -10.65
N GLY A 195 -54.45 -3.08 -10.04
CA GLY A 195 -55.59 -3.64 -10.79
C GLY A 195 -56.16 -2.62 -11.78
N PRO A 196 -57.05 -3.03 -12.70
CA PRO A 196 -56.88 -4.07 -13.73
C PRO A 196 -55.66 -3.89 -14.68
N GLN A 197 -54.64 -3.09 -14.34
CA GLN A 197 -53.50 -2.82 -15.23
C GLN A 197 -52.50 -4.00 -15.32
N VAL A 198 -52.53 -4.95 -14.37
CA VAL A 198 -51.70 -6.19 -14.40
C VAL A 198 -52.01 -7.06 -15.63
N ASP A 199 -53.27 -7.18 -16.04
CA ASP A 199 -53.68 -8.07 -17.14
C ASP A 199 -53.06 -7.67 -18.49
N ILE A 200 -52.71 -6.40 -18.65
CA ILE A 200 -52.04 -5.84 -19.85
C ILE A 200 -50.54 -6.22 -19.89
N LEU A 201 -49.94 -6.57 -18.74
CA LEU A 201 -48.52 -6.87 -18.60
C LEU A 201 -48.19 -8.38 -18.62
N ALA A 202 -49.21 -9.24 -18.74
CA ALA A 202 -49.08 -10.69 -18.65
C ALA A 202 -48.11 -11.40 -19.64
N PRO A 203 -47.88 -10.94 -20.90
CA PRO A 203 -47.14 -11.73 -21.90
C PRO A 203 -45.63 -11.40 -22.01
N VAL A 204 -44.95 -11.04 -20.92
CA VAL A 204 -43.47 -10.87 -20.91
C VAL A 204 -42.80 -11.75 -19.84
N ASN A 205 -42.83 -13.07 -20.06
CA ASN A 205 -42.05 -14.04 -19.30
C ASN A 205 -41.00 -14.72 -20.18
N LEU A 206 -39.79 -14.17 -20.20
CA LEU A 206 -38.58 -14.88 -20.65
C LEU A 206 -37.94 -15.61 -19.45
N PRO A 207 -37.36 -16.82 -19.64
CA PRO A 207 -36.83 -17.62 -18.54
C PRO A 207 -35.48 -17.09 -18.01
N PHE A 208 -35.09 -17.58 -16.80
CA PHE A 208 -33.90 -17.24 -16.00
C PHE A 208 -33.94 -15.84 -15.36
N LEU A 209 -34.39 -15.68 -14.11
CA LEU A 209 -33.77 -16.28 -12.93
C LEU A 209 -34.75 -16.34 -11.74
N HIS A 210 -35.17 -17.55 -11.34
CA HIS A 210 -35.80 -17.75 -10.03
C HIS A 210 -34.73 -17.77 -8.93
N ASP A 211 -34.83 -16.84 -7.98
CA ASP A 211 -34.04 -16.87 -6.76
C ASP A 211 -34.52 -18.06 -5.90
N ALA A 212 -33.64 -19.05 -5.67
CA ALA A 212 -34.04 -20.34 -5.10
C ALA A 212 -34.16 -20.31 -3.56
N ALA A 213 -35.07 -19.47 -3.04
CA ALA A 213 -35.46 -19.44 -1.62
C ALA A 213 -36.84 -18.81 -1.41
N ALA A 214 -37.77 -19.61 -0.87
CA ALA A 214 -39.21 -19.34 -0.67
C ALA A 214 -40.04 -19.41 -1.97
N ASP A 215 -41.25 -19.99 -1.97
CA ASP A 215 -42.01 -20.59 -0.86
C ASP A 215 -42.29 -22.09 -1.07
N ASP A 216 -42.54 -22.81 0.03
CA ASP A 216 -43.74 -23.67 0.11
C ASP A 216 -44.20 -23.91 1.57
N PHE A 217 -45.51 -24.12 1.74
CA PHE A 217 -46.32 -24.54 2.90
C PHE A 217 -46.48 -23.70 4.18
N GLN A 218 -47.75 -23.29 4.38
CA GLN A 218 -48.50 -23.07 5.64
C GLN A 218 -50.01 -23.28 5.32
N LEU A 219 -50.94 -23.55 6.24
CA LEU A 219 -50.87 -23.77 7.70
C LEU A 219 -50.83 -25.31 7.97
N GLN A 220 -51.59 -26.05 8.79
CA GLN A 220 -52.62 -25.88 9.85
C GLN A 220 -52.20 -26.76 11.05
N LEU A 221 -52.27 -26.32 12.31
CA LEU A 221 -53.44 -26.24 13.22
C LEU A 221 -54.02 -27.60 13.69
N LEU A 222 -53.61 -28.00 14.90
CA LEU A 222 -54.30 -28.82 15.93
C LEU A 222 -54.82 -30.26 15.64
N SER A 223 -54.11 -31.22 16.25
CA SER A 223 -54.62 -32.38 17.04
C SER A 223 -55.64 -33.39 16.48
N VAL A 224 -55.18 -34.63 16.23
CA VAL A 224 -55.87 -35.89 16.58
C VAL A 224 -54.85 -36.93 17.11
N LEU A 225 -55.36 -37.87 17.91
CA LEU A 225 -54.77 -38.92 18.77
C LEU A 225 -53.65 -39.85 18.19
N ASN A 226 -52.92 -40.48 19.13
CA ASN A 226 -52.16 -41.74 18.98
C ASN A 226 -53.09 -42.95 18.68
N PRO A 227 -52.63 -44.19 18.36
CA PRO A 227 -51.25 -44.72 18.19
C PRO A 227 -51.10 -45.27 16.72
N PRO A 228 -50.84 -46.55 16.33
CA PRO A 228 -50.07 -47.66 16.92
C PRO A 228 -49.12 -48.48 15.99
N SER A 229 -48.16 -49.18 16.62
CA SER A 229 -47.65 -50.55 16.35
C SER A 229 -47.09 -51.04 14.99
N THR A 230 -46.05 -51.89 15.13
CA THR A 230 -45.63 -53.02 14.24
C THR A 230 -45.03 -52.71 12.86
N GLY A 231 -44.11 -53.57 12.38
CA GLY A 231 -43.52 -53.46 11.04
C GLY A 231 -42.07 -53.93 10.83
N VAL A 232 -41.41 -54.59 11.79
CA VAL A 232 -40.07 -55.17 11.56
C VAL A 232 -40.20 -56.57 10.98
N GLY A 233 -39.74 -56.78 9.74
CA GLY A 233 -39.74 -58.09 9.09
C GLY A 233 -38.89 -58.14 7.82
N LEU A 234 -38.09 -59.20 7.71
CA LEU A 234 -37.32 -59.67 6.56
C LEU A 234 -36.12 -58.83 6.02
N LEU A 235 -35.01 -59.44 5.61
CA LEU A 235 -34.29 -60.60 6.20
C LEU A 235 -32.85 -60.72 5.62
N PHE A 236 -31.98 -61.35 6.41
CA PHE A 236 -30.86 -62.25 6.04
C PHE A 236 -29.47 -61.81 5.51
N VAL A 237 -28.50 -62.63 5.97
CA VAL A 237 -27.26 -63.10 5.32
C VAL A 237 -26.02 -62.17 5.30
N ASN A 238 -25.23 -62.33 6.38
CA ASN A 238 -23.86 -62.90 6.38
C ASN A 238 -22.70 -62.23 5.58
N ALA A 239 -21.43 -62.40 5.97
CA ALA A 239 -20.85 -62.83 7.26
C ALA A 239 -19.31 -62.65 7.27
N ARG A 240 -18.74 -62.55 8.49
CA ARG A 240 -17.32 -62.81 8.85
C ARG A 240 -16.26 -61.91 8.18
N GLY A 241 -15.11 -61.64 8.81
CA GLY A 241 -14.68 -61.98 10.16
C GLY A 241 -13.15 -62.08 10.26
N ILE A 242 -12.62 -62.14 11.49
CA ILE A 242 -11.19 -62.29 11.82
C ILE A 242 -10.35 -61.04 11.44
N GLY A 243 -9.36 -60.58 12.22
CA GLY A 243 -8.90 -61.03 13.54
C GLY A 243 -7.37 -61.00 13.64
N VAL A 244 -6.85 -61.23 14.86
CA VAL A 244 -5.41 -61.26 15.20
C VAL A 244 -4.71 -59.88 15.16
N GLY A 245 -3.75 -59.71 16.06
CA GLY A 245 -2.75 -58.65 16.07
C GLY A 245 -1.61 -59.06 17.01
N ARG A 246 -0.48 -58.36 17.02
CA ARG A 246 0.56 -58.52 18.05
C ARG A 246 1.46 -57.30 18.21
N SER A 247 2.32 -57.39 19.21
CA SER A 247 3.07 -56.31 19.85
C SER A 247 4.50 -56.13 19.32
N LEU A 248 5.17 -55.12 19.90
CA LEU A 248 6.61 -54.98 20.17
C LEU A 248 7.53 -54.19 19.22
N ASN A 249 8.34 -53.39 19.93
CA ASN A 249 9.74 -53.02 19.69
C ASN A 249 10.13 -51.86 18.76
N ARG A 250 11.34 -51.39 19.08
CA ARG A 250 11.98 -50.13 18.74
C ARG A 250 13.37 -50.46 18.21
N VAL A 251 13.77 -49.88 17.08
CA VAL A 251 15.16 -49.82 16.63
C VAL A 251 15.51 -48.35 16.37
N SER A 252 16.79 -47.97 16.54
CA SER A 252 17.28 -46.62 16.30
C SER A 252 18.75 -46.62 15.89
N LEU A 253 19.13 -45.71 14.99
CA LEU A 253 20.48 -45.15 14.78
C LEU A 253 20.26 -43.69 14.33
N ARG A 254 20.88 -42.67 14.95
CA ARG A 254 22.20 -42.07 14.63
C ARG A 254 22.34 -41.67 13.16
N SER A 255 22.86 -40.49 12.77
CA SER A 255 23.57 -39.42 13.53
C SER A 255 22.78 -38.08 13.43
N SER A 256 23.27 -36.84 13.56
CA SER A 256 24.63 -36.25 13.75
C SER A 256 24.62 -35.12 14.83
N ARG A 257 25.27 -33.96 14.58
CA ARG A 257 25.49 -32.82 15.49
C ARG A 257 25.76 -31.52 14.73
N LEU A 258 25.34 -30.39 15.34
CA LEU A 258 26.04 -29.11 15.62
C LEU A 258 24.96 -28.18 16.24
N ASN A 259 25.02 -27.69 17.49
CA ASN A 259 25.88 -26.65 18.09
C ASN A 259 25.88 -25.33 17.27
N ARG A 260 25.64 -24.12 17.79
CA ARG A 260 25.43 -23.54 19.15
C ARG A 260 24.19 -22.59 19.09
N THR A 261 23.41 -22.18 20.10
CA THR A 261 23.60 -21.44 21.40
C THR A 261 24.20 -20.03 21.29
N SER A 262 23.73 -18.94 21.95
CA SER A 262 22.50 -18.69 22.77
C SER A 262 22.49 -17.30 23.48
N LEU A 263 21.30 -16.73 23.78
CA LEU A 263 20.98 -15.77 24.89
C LEU A 263 21.57 -14.33 24.75
N TRP A 264 21.26 -13.26 25.52
CA TRP A 264 20.34 -12.89 26.65
C TRP A 264 19.98 -11.37 26.46
N GLN A 265 18.78 -10.81 26.73
CA GLN A 265 18.11 -10.39 27.99
C GLN A 265 18.50 -9.02 28.62
N VAL A 266 17.50 -8.13 28.74
CA VAL A 266 17.39 -6.92 29.62
C VAL A 266 15.87 -6.75 29.98
N GLY A 267 15.40 -6.18 31.09
CA GLY A 267 16.09 -5.78 32.34
C GLY A 267 15.17 -5.23 33.46
N LEU A 268 14.29 -4.23 33.18
CA LEU A 268 13.58 -3.44 34.22
C LEU A 268 12.04 -3.61 34.16
N ARG A 269 11.32 -3.91 35.26
CA ARG A 269 11.14 -3.24 36.57
C ARG A 269 10.23 -2.00 36.53
N TRP A 270 9.15 -2.05 37.31
CA TRP A 270 8.40 -0.89 37.80
C TRP A 270 8.38 -0.94 39.34
N ALA A 271 8.58 0.20 39.99
CA ALA A 271 8.53 0.35 41.44
C ALA A 271 7.14 0.84 41.91
N LYS A 272 6.88 0.72 43.21
CA LYS A 272 5.60 1.01 43.86
C LYS A 272 5.70 2.30 44.68
N LEU A 273 4.75 3.23 44.49
CA LEU A 273 4.54 4.39 45.36
C LEU A 273 3.04 4.54 45.65
N HIS A 274 2.71 4.89 46.90
CA HIS A 274 1.36 5.21 47.37
C HIS A 274 1.31 6.70 47.72
N CYS A 275 0.14 7.32 47.53
CA CYS A 275 -0.40 8.32 48.44
C CYS A 275 -1.94 8.36 48.30
N GLU A 276 -2.61 8.70 49.39
CA GLU A 276 -4.05 8.96 49.46
C GLU A 276 -4.25 10.47 49.70
N GLY A 277 -5.43 11.02 49.40
CA GLY A 277 -5.74 12.42 49.72
C GLY A 277 -6.98 12.96 49.02
N ASN A 278 -8.05 13.17 49.79
CA ASN A 278 -9.16 14.02 49.37
C ASN A 278 -8.75 15.50 49.48
N GLN A 279 -9.18 16.34 48.53
CA GLN A 279 -10.01 17.53 48.82
C GLN A 279 -10.40 18.29 47.55
N SER A 280 -11.53 18.99 47.64
CA SER A 280 -12.00 19.99 46.68
C SER A 280 -12.59 21.16 47.47
N PRO A 281 -12.40 22.41 47.03
CA PRO A 281 -13.56 23.31 47.06
C PRO A 281 -13.67 24.27 45.86
N SER A 282 -14.93 24.61 45.56
CA SER A 282 -15.51 25.86 45.05
C SER A 282 -14.85 26.65 43.89
N LEU A 283 -15.53 26.91 42.77
CA LEU A 283 -16.75 27.74 42.54
C LEU A 283 -16.55 29.27 42.65
N VAL A 284 -16.52 29.93 41.48
CA VAL A 284 -17.15 31.25 41.23
C VAL A 284 -17.86 31.18 39.88
N PHE A 285 -19.03 31.83 39.77
CA PHE A 285 -19.87 31.87 38.56
C PHE A 285 -19.50 33.02 37.62
N LEU A 286 -19.80 32.87 36.33
CA LEU A 286 -20.56 33.89 35.58
C LEU A 286 -21.26 33.28 34.34
N PHE A 287 -22.57 33.04 34.47
CA PHE A 287 -23.51 32.99 33.34
C PHE A 287 -23.85 34.46 32.94
N ARG A 288 -24.44 34.83 31.78
CA ARG A 288 -25.62 34.26 31.07
C ARG A 288 -25.67 34.81 29.60
N PRO A 289 -26.77 34.76 28.80
CA PRO A 289 -26.79 33.95 27.57
C PRO A 289 -27.13 34.74 26.27
N ILE A 290 -27.31 34.03 25.14
CA ILE A 290 -28.54 34.15 24.31
C ILE A 290 -28.83 32.91 23.43
N LYS A 291 -30.05 32.39 23.61
CA LYS A 291 -30.94 31.54 22.78
C LYS A 291 -30.42 30.83 21.50
N THR A 292 -30.10 29.54 21.67
CA THR A 292 -30.79 28.36 21.06
C THR A 292 -31.40 28.41 19.65
N ALA A 293 -30.96 27.48 18.79
CA ALA A 293 -31.81 26.71 17.87
C ALA A 293 -31.17 25.32 17.56
N GLY A 294 -31.99 24.26 17.41
CA GLY A 294 -31.58 22.95 16.85
C GLY A 294 -30.64 22.07 17.68
N VAL A 295 -31.17 21.04 18.38
CA VAL A 295 -30.37 20.03 19.10
C VAL A 295 -30.22 18.75 18.26
N GLY A 296 -28.99 18.22 18.16
CA GLY A 296 -28.71 16.98 17.41
C GLY A 296 -27.31 16.37 17.62
N THR A 297 -26.66 16.62 18.76
CA THR A 297 -25.24 16.29 18.98
C THR A 297 -24.97 14.80 19.27
N CYS A 298 -24.14 14.15 18.47
CA CYS A 298 -23.44 12.92 18.83
C CYS A 298 -21.94 13.20 19.07
N ASN A 299 -21.53 13.25 20.34
CA ASN A 299 -20.11 13.36 20.72
C ASN A 299 -19.56 11.99 21.16
N GLY A 300 -18.46 11.54 20.55
CA GLY A 300 -17.72 10.36 21.02
C GLY A 300 -16.98 9.57 19.94
N LEU A 301 -15.70 9.91 19.73
CA LEU A 301 -14.69 9.13 19.00
C LEU A 301 -14.85 8.97 17.46
N TRP A 302 -14.36 10.00 16.75
CA TRP A 302 -13.80 9.98 15.37
C TRP A 302 -14.19 8.81 14.44
N ILE A 303 -15.43 8.85 13.93
CA ILE A 303 -15.76 8.34 12.59
C ILE A 303 -16.63 9.41 11.92
N VAL A 304 -16.06 10.18 11.00
CA VAL A 304 -16.85 11.09 10.16
C VAL A 304 -17.66 10.24 9.18
N GLY A 305 -18.98 10.33 9.29
CA GLY A 305 -19.90 9.43 8.59
C GLY A 305 -20.34 9.97 7.24
N PHE A 306 -19.77 9.44 6.16
CA PHE A 306 -20.29 9.63 4.81
C PHE A 306 -21.03 8.37 4.36
N CYS A 307 -22.31 8.53 4.01
CA CYS A 307 -23.20 7.45 3.62
C CYS A 307 -24.33 7.98 2.74
N ASN A 308 -23.99 8.38 1.51
CA ASN A 308 -25.01 8.59 0.49
C ASN A 308 -25.71 7.27 0.14
N GLN A 309 -26.91 7.39 -0.42
CA GLN A 309 -27.73 6.26 -0.81
C GLN A 309 -27.03 5.45 -1.92
N GLU A 310 -27.39 4.17 -2.04
CA GLU A 310 -26.78 3.18 -2.95
C GLU A 310 -25.34 2.73 -2.67
N GLY A 311 -24.66 3.29 -1.66
CA GLY A 311 -23.50 2.65 -1.03
C GLY A 311 -22.16 2.76 -1.77
N PHE A 312 -22.08 3.57 -2.83
CA PHE A 312 -20.81 4.06 -3.36
C PHE A 312 -20.20 5.09 -2.40
N TYR A 313 -18.95 4.90 -2.01
CA TYR A 313 -18.24 5.80 -1.09
C TYR A 313 -17.38 6.78 -1.91
N PHE A 314 -18.01 7.86 -2.38
CA PHE A 314 -17.30 8.99 -3.00
C PHE A 314 -16.65 9.84 -1.90
N LEU A 315 -15.43 10.32 -2.18
CA LEU A 315 -14.76 11.33 -1.37
C LEU A 315 -14.45 12.52 -2.29
N SER A 316 -14.95 13.70 -1.96
CA SER A 316 -14.72 14.93 -2.73
C SER A 316 -14.29 16.04 -1.77
N LEU A 317 -13.04 16.48 -1.87
CA LEU A 317 -12.45 17.46 -0.99
C LEU A 317 -12.40 18.84 -1.65
N SER A 318 -13.00 19.82 -0.98
CA SER A 318 -12.89 21.24 -1.30
C SER A 318 -11.63 21.77 -0.61
N CYS A 319 -10.55 21.94 -1.37
CA CYS A 319 -9.24 22.22 -0.79
C CYS A 319 -9.19 23.65 -0.23
N GLY A 320 -8.98 23.78 1.08
CA GLY A 320 -9.04 25.06 1.78
C GLY A 320 -10.45 25.59 2.05
N GLY A 321 -11.50 24.89 1.62
CA GLY A 321 -12.90 25.21 1.96
C GLY A 321 -13.18 24.98 3.44
N THR A 322 -14.00 25.84 4.05
CA THR A 322 -14.30 25.83 5.50
C THR A 322 -15.63 25.15 5.86
N THR A 323 -16.48 24.87 4.87
CA THR A 323 -17.82 24.31 5.05
C THR A 323 -18.12 23.26 3.99
N ASP A 324 -18.78 22.18 4.40
CA ASP A 324 -19.25 21.13 3.50
C ASP A 324 -20.47 21.62 2.70
N TYR A 325 -20.60 21.20 1.44
CA TYR A 325 -21.69 21.58 0.54
C TYR A 325 -22.10 20.45 -0.41
N VAL A 326 -23.15 20.65 -1.21
CA VAL A 326 -23.55 19.74 -2.29
C VAL A 326 -23.62 20.55 -3.59
N ASP A 327 -23.08 20.01 -4.68
CA ASP A 327 -23.05 20.68 -5.98
C ASP A 327 -24.28 20.38 -6.86
N ALA A 328 -24.33 20.98 -8.06
CA ALA A 328 -25.39 20.76 -9.04
C ALA A 328 -25.43 19.32 -9.62
N SER A 329 -24.36 18.55 -9.46
CA SER A 329 -24.30 17.11 -9.77
C SER A 329 -24.79 16.23 -8.61
N ASN A 330 -25.25 16.82 -7.50
CA ASN A 330 -25.63 16.14 -6.26
C ASN A 330 -24.45 15.37 -5.59
N ILE A 331 -23.21 15.85 -5.81
CA ILE A 331 -22.00 15.34 -5.15
C ILE A 331 -21.78 16.14 -3.86
N SER A 332 -21.57 15.44 -2.75
CA SER A 332 -21.23 16.05 -1.45
C SER A 332 -19.74 16.37 -1.37
N TRP A 333 -19.42 17.65 -1.18
CA TRP A 333 -18.08 18.19 -1.02
C TRP A 333 -17.77 18.47 0.45
N VAL A 334 -16.55 18.15 0.88
CA VAL A 334 -16.13 18.16 2.28
C VAL A 334 -14.89 19.04 2.46
N SER A 335 -14.77 19.74 3.59
CA SER A 335 -13.55 20.47 3.95
C SER A 335 -12.32 19.55 4.03
N ASP A 336 -11.22 19.97 3.40
CA ASP A 336 -10.00 19.15 3.31
C ASP A 336 -9.16 19.08 4.60
N GLY A 337 -9.47 19.88 5.62
CA GLY A 337 -8.69 20.03 6.86
C GLY A 337 -8.62 18.79 7.76
N ALA A 338 -9.43 17.74 7.49
CA ALA A 338 -9.29 16.44 8.15
C ALA A 338 -8.24 15.53 7.49
N TYR A 339 -7.80 15.84 6.26
CA TYR A 339 -6.99 14.99 5.40
C TYR A 339 -5.56 15.51 5.20
N ILE A 340 -5.32 16.79 5.50
CA ILE A 340 -4.01 17.44 5.52
C ILE A 340 -3.91 18.40 6.72
N ARG A 341 -2.71 18.52 7.31
CA ARG A 341 -2.45 19.38 8.49
C ARG A 341 -1.71 20.68 8.18
N THR A 342 -1.22 20.83 6.95
CA THR A 342 -0.31 21.90 6.51
C THR A 342 -0.94 22.78 5.43
N GLY A 343 -0.21 23.81 5.01
CA GLY A 343 -0.68 24.78 3.99
C GLY A 343 -1.61 25.86 4.54
N LYS A 344 -1.70 26.97 3.81
CA LYS A 344 -2.62 28.07 4.05
C LYS A 344 -3.81 27.97 3.10
N THR A 345 -4.94 28.52 3.50
CA THR A 345 -6.15 28.58 2.67
C THR A 345 -6.29 29.95 2.02
N GLY A 346 -7.00 30.00 0.90
CA GLY A 346 -7.41 31.21 0.20
C GLY A 346 -8.64 30.92 -0.67
N SER A 347 -9.14 31.93 -1.38
CA SER A 347 -10.14 31.73 -2.43
C SER A 347 -9.96 32.73 -3.55
N ILE A 348 -10.58 32.43 -4.69
CA ILE A 348 -10.49 33.16 -5.95
C ILE A 348 -11.84 33.17 -6.64
N ASP A 349 -12.20 34.28 -7.28
CA ASP A 349 -13.41 34.38 -8.07
C ASP A 349 -13.13 33.85 -9.49
N PHE A 350 -13.37 32.56 -9.69
CA PHE A 350 -13.21 31.89 -10.97
C PHE A 350 -14.40 32.20 -11.88
N VAL A 351 -14.12 32.82 -13.03
CA VAL A 351 -15.13 33.15 -14.05
C VAL A 351 -15.11 32.09 -15.14
N ASP A 352 -16.21 31.35 -15.26
CA ASP A 352 -16.47 30.44 -16.38
C ASP A 352 -17.60 31.00 -17.24
N GLY A 353 -17.29 31.32 -18.50
CA GLY A 353 -18.20 32.01 -19.41
C GLY A 353 -18.78 33.30 -18.83
N THR A 354 -20.08 33.29 -18.52
CA THR A 354 -20.82 34.42 -17.94
C THR A 354 -21.06 34.30 -16.43
N SER A 355 -20.49 33.29 -15.76
CA SER A 355 -20.72 32.98 -14.35
C SER A 355 -19.43 33.05 -13.52
N SER A 356 -19.43 33.92 -12.51
CA SER A 356 -18.38 33.99 -11.48
C SER A 356 -18.71 33.08 -10.29
N SER A 357 -17.75 32.28 -9.84
CA SER A 357 -17.85 31.38 -8.69
C SER A 357 -16.67 31.56 -7.74
N ASN A 358 -16.91 31.71 -6.44
CA ASN A 358 -15.81 31.78 -5.46
C ASN A 358 -15.32 30.37 -5.16
N VAL A 359 -14.12 30.04 -5.66
CA VAL A 359 -13.49 28.73 -5.51
C VAL A 359 -12.43 28.80 -4.41
N PRO A 360 -12.52 27.97 -3.35
CA PRO A 360 -11.46 27.88 -2.35
C PRO A 360 -10.24 27.13 -2.90
N LEU A 361 -9.07 27.44 -2.34
CA LEU A 361 -7.82 26.74 -2.60
C LEU A 361 -6.97 26.60 -1.34
N ARG A 362 -6.08 25.60 -1.36
CA ARG A 362 -4.98 25.45 -0.39
C ARG A 362 -3.64 25.58 -1.10
N PHE A 363 -2.73 26.34 -0.49
CA PHE A 363 -1.38 26.58 -1.01
C PHE A 363 -0.31 26.42 0.07
N PHE A 364 0.93 26.14 -0.34
CA PHE A 364 1.99 25.70 0.56
C PHE A 364 3.23 26.61 0.49
N PRO A 365 3.25 27.74 1.25
CA PRO A 365 4.26 28.79 1.13
C PRO A 365 5.51 28.60 2.02
N ASP A 366 5.71 27.42 2.63
CA ASP A 366 6.76 27.22 3.64
C ASP A 366 7.95 26.42 3.10
N HIS A 367 9.09 27.10 2.97
CA HIS A 367 10.37 26.53 2.52
C HIS A 367 11.17 25.79 3.62
N LYS A 368 10.80 25.89 4.90
CA LYS A 368 11.74 25.61 6.00
C LYS A 368 11.72 24.20 6.58
N GLN A 369 10.69 23.38 6.31
CA GLN A 369 10.52 22.09 7.00
C GLN A 369 10.15 20.90 6.09
N SER A 370 9.50 21.10 4.95
CA SER A 370 9.25 20.01 4.00
C SER A 370 9.21 20.51 2.55
N ARG A 371 9.67 19.65 1.62
CA ARG A 371 9.49 19.84 0.16
C ARG A 371 8.23 19.15 -0.36
N GLN A 372 7.57 18.33 0.46
CA GLN A 372 6.41 17.49 0.13
C GLN A 372 5.24 17.79 1.08
N TYR A 373 4.02 17.92 0.53
CA TYR A 373 2.80 18.14 1.30
C TYR A 373 1.76 17.07 0.94
N CYS A 374 1.47 16.16 1.88
CA CYS A 374 0.65 14.97 1.64
C CYS A 374 -0.76 15.06 2.22
N TYR A 375 -1.75 14.74 1.37
CA TYR A 375 -3.10 14.33 1.74
C TYR A 375 -3.12 12.82 2.03
N LYS A 376 -3.68 12.42 3.17
CA LYS A 376 -3.83 11.00 3.55
C LYS A 376 -5.28 10.56 3.29
N LEU A 377 -5.53 9.99 2.10
CA LEU A 377 -6.88 9.68 1.61
C LEU A 377 -7.32 8.28 2.08
N PRO A 378 -8.44 8.11 2.81
CA PRO A 378 -8.88 6.80 3.29
C PRO A 378 -9.53 5.97 2.18
N VAL A 379 -8.89 4.87 1.78
CA VAL A 379 -9.40 3.93 0.77
C VAL A 379 -9.84 2.64 1.45
N ASN A 380 -11.05 2.68 2.00
CA ASN A 380 -11.52 1.70 2.97
C ASN A 380 -12.00 0.37 2.34
N LYS A 381 -11.06 -0.58 2.22
CA LYS A 381 -11.23 -1.97 1.75
C LYS A 381 -12.26 -2.80 2.55
N LYS A 382 -12.90 -2.25 3.60
CA LYS A 382 -13.89 -2.91 4.47
C LYS A 382 -15.30 -2.32 4.38
N ASN A 383 -15.43 -1.09 3.86
CA ASN A 383 -16.72 -0.45 3.58
C ASN A 383 -17.12 -0.61 2.11
N MET A 384 -16.14 -0.65 1.21
CA MET A 384 -16.31 -1.32 -0.08
C MET A 384 -16.80 -2.76 0.15
N SER A 385 -17.72 -3.22 -0.70
CA SER A 385 -18.28 -4.56 -0.60
C SER A 385 -17.21 -5.63 -0.77
N VAL A 386 -17.50 -6.88 -0.37
CA VAL A 386 -16.56 -8.02 -0.50
C VAL A 386 -16.50 -8.55 -1.96
N SER A 387 -16.67 -7.64 -2.92
CA SER A 387 -16.94 -7.88 -4.35
C SER A 387 -16.87 -6.58 -5.19
N SER A 388 -16.12 -5.54 -4.76
CA SER A 388 -16.07 -4.25 -5.47
C SER A 388 -14.70 -3.58 -5.42
N SER A 389 -14.22 -3.17 -6.60
CA SER A 389 -12.97 -2.46 -6.93
C SER A 389 -11.66 -3.11 -6.49
N SER A 390 -10.80 -3.41 -7.48
CA SER A 390 -9.35 -3.51 -7.34
C SER A 390 -8.64 -2.19 -7.65
N LEU A 391 -9.35 -1.18 -8.16
CA LEU A 391 -8.82 0.11 -8.62
C LEU A 391 -9.64 1.27 -8.04
N VAL A 392 -8.99 2.43 -7.86
CA VAL A 392 -9.67 3.70 -7.59
C VAL A 392 -9.26 4.76 -8.61
N LEU A 393 -10.23 5.59 -9.01
CA LEU A 393 -9.97 6.81 -9.76
C LEU A 393 -9.69 7.93 -8.75
N VAL A 394 -8.59 8.65 -8.93
CA VAL A 394 -8.19 9.83 -8.16
C VAL A 394 -8.06 11.00 -9.11
N ARG A 395 -8.83 12.08 -8.89
CA ARG A 395 -8.81 13.29 -9.71
C ARG A 395 -8.38 14.48 -8.87
N ALA A 396 -7.50 15.33 -9.38
CA ALA A 396 -7.05 16.53 -8.70
C ALA A 396 -7.10 17.73 -9.63
N GLN A 397 -7.56 18.86 -9.10
CA GLN A 397 -7.59 20.14 -9.82
C GLN A 397 -6.70 21.16 -9.12
N PHE A 398 -5.94 21.88 -9.92
CA PHE A 398 -5.02 22.93 -9.52
C PHE A 398 -5.42 24.19 -10.28
N LEU A 399 -5.69 25.26 -9.52
CA LEU A 399 -6.20 26.53 -10.04
C LEU A 399 -5.43 27.66 -9.33
N TYR A 400 -4.79 28.56 -10.07
CA TYR A 400 -3.95 29.63 -9.50
C TYR A 400 -4.62 31.00 -9.55
N GLN A 401 -5.04 31.45 -10.75
CA GLN A 401 -5.76 32.72 -10.97
C GLN A 401 -5.18 33.94 -10.22
N ASN A 402 -3.84 33.98 -10.05
CA ASN A 402 -3.13 35.06 -9.36
C ASN A 402 -3.59 35.32 -7.91
N TYR A 403 -3.97 34.28 -7.16
CA TYR A 403 -4.49 34.40 -5.79
C TYR A 403 -3.53 35.15 -4.82
N ASP A 404 -2.21 35.05 -5.06
CA ASP A 404 -1.17 35.70 -4.26
C ASP A 404 -0.80 37.11 -4.75
N ARG A 405 -1.38 37.55 -5.87
CA ARG A 405 -1.10 38.81 -6.57
C ARG A 405 0.34 38.98 -7.07
N LEU A 406 1.14 37.91 -7.12
CA LEU A 406 2.54 37.95 -7.55
C LEU A 406 2.73 37.82 -9.08
N GLY A 407 1.69 37.42 -9.81
CA GLY A 407 1.72 37.25 -11.27
C GLY A 407 2.64 36.12 -11.74
N LYS A 408 2.85 35.10 -10.90
CA LYS A 408 3.84 34.02 -11.13
C LYS A 408 3.20 32.65 -10.89
N PRO A 409 2.48 32.08 -11.88
CA PRO A 409 1.86 30.77 -11.75
C PRO A 409 2.89 29.68 -11.43
N PRO A 410 2.62 28.79 -10.46
CA PRO A 410 3.59 27.81 -10.02
C PRO A 410 3.68 26.57 -10.94
N ALA A 411 4.83 25.92 -10.88
CA ALA A 411 5.10 24.61 -11.46
C ALA A 411 5.65 23.66 -10.38
N PHE A 412 5.04 22.49 -10.24
CA PHE A 412 5.31 21.56 -9.15
C PHE A 412 5.00 20.11 -9.58
N SER A 413 5.60 19.13 -8.91
CA SER A 413 5.33 17.72 -9.18
C SER A 413 4.27 17.16 -8.23
N VAL A 414 3.57 16.11 -8.64
CA VAL A 414 2.51 15.44 -7.90
C VAL A 414 2.79 13.96 -7.84
N SER A 415 2.74 13.37 -6.65
CA SER A 415 2.89 11.92 -6.45
C SER A 415 1.61 11.28 -5.94
N LEU A 416 1.33 10.06 -6.41
CA LEU A 416 0.30 9.18 -5.88
C LEU A 416 0.97 7.90 -5.38
N GLY A 417 0.80 7.58 -4.09
CA GLY A 417 1.63 6.58 -3.43
C GLY A 417 3.13 6.89 -3.59
N THR A 418 3.91 5.90 -4.02
CA THR A 418 5.34 6.02 -4.33
C THR A 418 5.66 6.66 -5.69
N ALA A 419 4.68 6.76 -6.60
CA ALA A 419 4.92 7.20 -7.98
C ALA A 419 4.84 8.72 -8.13
N ILE A 420 5.81 9.36 -8.80
CA ILE A 420 5.63 10.72 -9.33
C ILE A 420 4.76 10.61 -10.58
N SER A 421 3.46 10.88 -10.44
CA SER A 421 2.47 10.63 -11.47
C SER A 421 2.36 11.77 -12.50
N ALA A 422 2.66 13.01 -12.11
CA ALA A 422 2.60 14.17 -13.01
C ALA A 422 3.51 15.33 -12.56
N THR A 423 3.81 16.22 -13.51
CA THR A 423 4.27 17.58 -13.22
C THR A 423 3.23 18.56 -13.73
N VAL A 424 2.74 19.42 -12.84
CA VAL A 424 1.76 20.47 -13.10
C VAL A 424 2.50 21.75 -13.43
N ASN A 425 2.07 22.48 -14.46
CA ASN A 425 2.65 23.77 -14.81
C ASN A 425 1.57 24.80 -15.18
N LEU A 426 1.18 25.59 -14.18
CA LEU A 426 0.11 26.58 -14.31
C LEU A 426 0.50 27.80 -15.17
N THR A 427 1.76 27.90 -15.62
CA THR A 427 2.16 28.89 -16.65
C THR A 427 1.68 28.52 -18.06
N THR A 428 1.34 27.26 -18.30
CA THR A 428 0.94 26.75 -19.64
C THR A 428 -0.54 26.40 -19.75
N LYS A 429 -1.21 26.09 -18.62
CA LYS A 429 -2.65 25.85 -18.55
C LYS A 429 -3.14 26.03 -17.10
N ASP A 430 -4.13 26.90 -16.90
CA ASP A 430 -4.82 27.14 -15.63
C ASP A 430 -6.32 27.31 -15.92
N PRO A 431 -7.26 26.50 -15.37
CA PRO A 431 -7.05 25.35 -14.48
C PRO A 431 -6.32 24.17 -15.12
N TRP A 432 -5.53 23.47 -14.31
CA TRP A 432 -4.97 22.17 -14.63
C TRP A 432 -5.72 21.07 -13.88
N THR A 433 -6.06 19.98 -14.56
CA THR A 433 -6.70 18.80 -13.96
C THR A 433 -5.90 17.56 -14.35
N GLU A 434 -5.55 16.72 -13.39
CA GLU A 434 -5.05 15.37 -13.62
C GLU A 434 -6.03 14.34 -13.07
N GLU A 435 -6.06 13.16 -13.69
CA GLU A 435 -6.87 12.03 -13.27
C GLU A 435 -6.04 10.75 -13.42
N PHE A 436 -6.03 9.94 -12.36
CA PHE A 436 -5.25 8.71 -12.25
C PHE A 436 -6.17 7.55 -11.91
N VAL A 437 -5.93 6.38 -12.49
CA VAL A 437 -6.48 5.10 -12.02
C VAL A 437 -5.38 4.34 -11.31
N TRP A 438 -5.57 4.11 -10.02
CA TRP A 438 -4.57 3.58 -9.10
C TRP A 438 -4.93 2.17 -8.61
N PRO A 439 -4.00 1.19 -8.66
CA PRO A 439 -4.24 -0.16 -8.18
C PRO A 439 -4.22 -0.27 -6.65
N LEU A 440 -5.23 -0.95 -6.09
CA LEU A 440 -5.30 -1.25 -4.66
C LEU A 440 -4.63 -2.58 -4.35
N ASP A 441 -3.32 -2.52 -4.13
CA ASP A 441 -2.51 -3.66 -3.71
C ASP A 441 -3.07 -4.43 -2.52
N ASN A 442 -2.68 -5.69 -2.40
CA ASN A 442 -2.98 -6.54 -1.25
C ASN A 442 -2.24 -6.11 0.04
N SER A 443 -1.44 -5.03 0.00
CA SER A 443 -0.83 -4.41 1.17
C SER A 443 -1.89 -3.93 2.18
N SER A 444 -1.54 -3.93 3.47
CA SER A 444 -2.48 -3.62 4.55
C SER A 444 -2.76 -2.11 4.75
N LYS A 445 -2.34 -1.27 3.80
CA LYS A 445 -2.61 0.17 3.78
C LYS A 445 -4.10 0.38 3.38
N ASP A 446 -4.90 0.88 4.31
CA ASP A 446 -6.28 1.41 4.07
C ASP A 446 -6.25 2.92 3.73
N ILE A 447 -5.07 3.48 3.44
CA ILE A 447 -4.81 4.90 3.16
C ILE A 447 -3.95 4.99 1.89
N LEU A 448 -4.28 5.94 1.03
CA LEU A 448 -3.52 6.31 -0.17
C LEU A 448 -3.01 7.74 0.01
N SER A 449 -1.69 7.95 -0.14
CA SER A 449 -1.09 9.28 -0.05
C SER A 449 -1.09 9.96 -1.42
N PHE A 450 -1.64 11.18 -1.47
CA PHE A 450 -1.56 12.08 -2.63
C PHE A 450 -0.74 13.30 -2.20
N CYS A 451 0.38 13.60 -2.86
CA CYS A 451 1.31 14.63 -2.35
C CYS A 451 1.78 15.60 -3.43
N LEU A 452 1.94 16.87 -3.03
CA LEU A 452 2.49 17.94 -3.87
C LEU A 452 3.97 18.17 -3.52
N HIS A 453 4.82 18.36 -4.53
CA HIS A 453 6.27 18.46 -4.42
C HIS A 453 6.80 19.75 -5.02
N SER A 454 7.45 20.57 -4.18
CA SER A 454 8.04 21.84 -4.59
C SER A 454 9.27 21.64 -5.48
N VAL A 455 9.20 22.14 -6.72
CA VAL A 455 10.31 22.11 -7.69
C VAL A 455 11.21 23.34 -7.50
N PRO A 456 12.55 23.23 -7.60
CA PRO A 456 13.45 24.39 -7.53
C PRO A 456 13.05 25.50 -8.51
N HIS A 457 12.91 26.73 -8.00
CA HIS A 457 12.41 27.91 -8.73
C HIS A 457 10.96 27.81 -9.27
N GLY A 458 10.22 26.73 -8.99
CA GLY A 458 8.85 26.51 -9.47
C GLY A 458 7.75 27.25 -8.71
N GLY A 459 8.07 27.99 -7.65
CA GLY A 459 7.06 28.64 -6.79
C GLY A 459 6.39 27.68 -5.81
N PHE A 460 5.19 28.02 -5.34
CA PHE A 460 4.49 27.29 -4.29
C PHE A 460 3.38 26.39 -4.84
N PRO A 461 3.30 25.10 -4.44
CA PRO A 461 2.19 24.25 -4.85
C PRO A 461 0.84 24.78 -4.38
N VAL A 462 -0.20 24.58 -5.20
CA VAL A 462 -1.58 25.01 -4.96
C VAL A 462 -2.56 23.95 -5.48
N ILE A 463 -3.68 23.74 -4.79
CA ILE A 463 -4.73 22.77 -5.12
C ILE A 463 -6.11 23.32 -4.74
N SER A 464 -7.12 23.10 -5.59
CA SER A 464 -8.51 23.57 -5.36
C SER A 464 -9.49 22.42 -5.10
N SER A 465 -9.31 21.25 -5.72
CA SER A 465 -10.12 20.07 -5.44
C SER A 465 -9.35 18.75 -5.55
N LEU A 466 -9.78 17.76 -4.76
CA LEU A 466 -9.22 16.41 -4.74
C LEU A 466 -10.33 15.37 -4.53
N GLU A 467 -10.51 14.48 -5.50
CA GLU A 467 -11.62 13.53 -5.58
C GLU A 467 -11.11 12.08 -5.64
N VAL A 468 -11.82 11.17 -4.96
CA VAL A 468 -11.59 9.71 -5.05
C VAL A 468 -12.92 9.00 -5.37
N ARG A 469 -12.87 8.04 -6.29
CA ARG A 469 -14.01 7.22 -6.73
C ARG A 469 -13.63 5.73 -6.81
N PRO A 470 -14.40 4.81 -6.22
CA PRO A 470 -14.21 3.38 -6.42
C PRO A 470 -14.76 2.94 -7.79
N LEU A 471 -13.98 2.15 -8.54
CA LEU A 471 -14.34 1.63 -9.86
C LEU A 471 -15.01 0.24 -9.78
N PRO A 472 -15.59 -0.31 -10.87
CA PRO A 472 -16.09 -1.69 -10.85
C PRO A 472 -14.96 -2.71 -10.62
N GLN A 473 -15.32 -3.92 -10.15
CA GLN A 473 -14.37 -5.04 -10.18
C GLN A 473 -14.23 -5.51 -11.64
N GLY A 474 -13.00 -5.60 -12.15
CA GLY A 474 -12.73 -5.92 -13.55
C GLY A 474 -12.39 -4.70 -14.41
N ALA A 475 -12.62 -3.48 -13.91
CA ALA A 475 -12.24 -2.23 -14.55
C ALA A 475 -10.76 -2.25 -14.98
N TYR A 476 -10.49 -1.80 -16.20
CA TYR A 476 -9.16 -1.73 -16.83
C TYR A 476 -8.26 -2.98 -16.77
N GLN A 477 -8.75 -4.18 -16.40
CA GLN A 477 -7.90 -5.38 -16.27
C GLN A 477 -7.47 -5.95 -17.62
N THR A 478 -8.35 -5.91 -18.63
CA THR A 478 -8.09 -6.44 -19.97
C THR A 478 -6.93 -5.72 -20.65
N GLY A 479 -5.81 -6.42 -20.88
CA GLY A 479 -4.59 -5.83 -21.45
C GLY A 479 -3.63 -5.17 -20.45
N MET A 480 -3.97 -5.13 -19.15
CA MET A 480 -3.05 -4.75 -18.07
C MET A 480 -2.38 -5.96 -17.38
N GLU A 481 -2.71 -7.19 -17.77
CA GLU A 481 -2.18 -8.42 -17.13
C GLU A 481 -0.63 -8.54 -17.24
N ASP A 482 -0.04 -8.04 -18.33
CA ASP A 482 1.42 -7.95 -18.54
C ASP A 482 2.10 -6.81 -17.75
N PHE A 483 1.32 -5.97 -17.05
CA PHE A 483 1.76 -4.69 -16.48
C PHE A 483 1.55 -4.59 -14.96
N PRO A 484 2.22 -5.45 -14.15
CA PRO A 484 2.22 -5.28 -12.70
C PRO A 484 2.84 -3.94 -12.30
N ASN A 485 2.35 -3.36 -11.20
CA ASN A 485 2.85 -2.13 -10.60
C ASN A 485 2.88 -0.92 -11.57
N LYS A 486 1.80 -0.73 -12.33
CA LYS A 486 1.55 0.50 -13.11
C LYS A 486 0.29 1.21 -12.63
N LEU A 487 0.26 2.53 -12.74
CA LEU A 487 -0.96 3.34 -12.69
C LEU A 487 -1.29 3.83 -14.10
N LEU A 488 -2.57 4.10 -14.37
CA LEU A 488 -3.00 4.76 -15.61
C LEU A 488 -3.26 6.25 -15.32
N LYS A 489 -2.85 7.14 -16.23
CA LYS A 489 -3.09 8.59 -16.13
C LYS A 489 -3.87 9.07 -17.35
N LYS A 490 -5.02 9.72 -17.14
CA LYS A 490 -5.91 10.13 -18.23
C LYS A 490 -5.22 11.12 -19.16
N SER A 491 -5.10 10.74 -20.43
CA SER A 491 -4.84 11.70 -21.52
C SER A 491 -6.17 12.16 -22.13
N TYR A 492 -7.05 11.23 -22.49
CA TYR A 492 -8.36 11.51 -23.09
C TYR A 492 -9.45 10.55 -22.57
N ARG A 493 -10.68 11.07 -22.39
CA ARG A 493 -11.92 10.28 -22.26
C ARG A 493 -13.04 11.01 -22.98
N THR A 494 -13.53 10.43 -24.06
CA THR A 494 -14.30 11.14 -25.09
C THR A 494 -15.60 10.43 -25.40
N ASN A 495 -16.73 11.16 -25.34
CA ASN A 495 -18.02 10.72 -25.89
C ASN A 495 -18.14 11.23 -27.34
N SER A 496 -18.29 10.30 -28.29
CA SER A 496 -18.16 10.57 -29.72
C SER A 496 -19.52 10.86 -30.37
N GLY A 497 -19.60 11.94 -31.15
CA GLY A 497 -20.86 12.38 -31.75
C GLY A 497 -21.87 12.99 -30.76
N SER A 498 -21.45 13.39 -29.56
CA SER A 498 -22.34 14.08 -28.62
C SER A 498 -22.56 15.54 -29.03
N THR A 499 -23.79 15.89 -29.41
CA THR A 499 -24.20 17.18 -29.99
C THR A 499 -24.75 18.19 -28.95
N SER A 500 -24.31 18.08 -27.69
CA SER A 500 -24.89 18.85 -26.58
C SER A 500 -24.91 20.36 -26.83
N LYS A 501 -26.11 20.95 -26.76
CA LYS A 501 -26.33 22.42 -26.74
C LYS A 501 -26.26 23.01 -25.32
N SER A 502 -25.84 22.23 -24.34
CA SER A 502 -25.47 22.71 -23.00
C SER A 502 -23.98 22.42 -22.73
N ASN A 503 -23.32 23.31 -21.99
CA ASN A 503 -21.87 23.36 -21.78
C ASN A 503 -21.32 22.23 -20.86
N GLY A 504 -21.87 21.01 -20.94
CA GLY A 504 -21.58 19.91 -20.01
C GLY A 504 -20.79 18.76 -20.63
N SER A 505 -19.67 18.41 -20.01
CA SER A 505 -19.14 17.04 -20.05
C SER A 505 -20.10 16.08 -19.34
N LEU A 506 -20.26 14.85 -19.83
CA LEU A 506 -21.08 13.85 -19.14
C LEU A 506 -20.36 13.37 -17.87
N ARG A 507 -21.09 13.36 -16.74
CA ARG A 507 -20.60 13.12 -15.37
C ARG A 507 -21.70 12.43 -14.54
N TYR A 508 -21.43 12.06 -13.28
CA TYR A 508 -22.48 11.69 -12.31
C TYR A 508 -23.62 12.72 -12.27
N PRO A 509 -24.90 12.30 -12.19
CA PRO A 509 -25.40 10.93 -11.98
C PRO A 509 -25.49 10.04 -13.23
N LEU A 510 -25.13 10.53 -14.43
CA LEU A 510 -25.22 9.73 -15.66
C LEU A 510 -24.13 8.66 -15.77
N ASP A 511 -22.93 8.91 -15.24
CA ASP A 511 -21.92 7.88 -14.98
C ASP A 511 -21.89 7.52 -13.47
N PRO A 512 -22.30 6.30 -13.06
CA PRO A 512 -22.33 5.89 -11.66
C PRO A 512 -20.96 5.85 -10.95
N TYR A 513 -19.86 5.87 -11.70
CA TYR A 513 -18.49 5.90 -11.18
C TYR A 513 -17.86 7.31 -11.25
N ASP A 514 -18.64 8.30 -11.72
CA ASP A 514 -18.24 9.70 -11.82
C ASP A 514 -16.98 9.95 -12.68
N ARG A 515 -16.81 9.12 -13.72
CA ARG A 515 -15.89 9.41 -14.84
C ARG A 515 -16.42 10.62 -15.61
N ILE A 516 -15.53 11.56 -15.93
CA ILE A 516 -15.85 12.71 -16.80
C ILE A 516 -15.57 12.32 -18.24
N TRP A 517 -16.60 12.43 -19.09
CA TRP A 517 -16.55 12.20 -20.53
C TRP A 517 -16.69 13.53 -21.27
N GLU A 518 -15.65 13.91 -22.00
CA GLU A 518 -15.58 15.16 -22.78
C GLU A 518 -16.20 14.97 -24.18
N THR A 519 -16.76 16.01 -24.79
CA THR A 519 -17.34 15.91 -26.13
C THR A 519 -16.24 15.88 -27.20
N ASP A 520 -16.49 15.21 -28.33
CA ASP A 520 -15.50 15.08 -29.39
C ASP A 520 -15.36 16.30 -30.32
N GLN A 521 -16.02 17.42 -29.98
CA GLN A 521 -16.09 18.63 -30.80
C GLN A 521 -14.77 19.43 -30.85
N ASN A 522 -13.85 19.19 -29.90
CA ASN A 522 -12.57 19.91 -29.81
C ASN A 522 -11.39 19.17 -30.47
N TYR A 523 -11.60 17.99 -31.07
CA TYR A 523 -10.53 17.22 -31.71
C TYR A 523 -10.33 17.58 -33.19
N THR A 524 -9.14 17.27 -33.70
CA THR A 524 -8.78 17.52 -35.11
C THR A 524 -8.64 16.19 -35.86
N PRO A 525 -9.10 16.11 -37.13
CA PRO A 525 -9.99 17.06 -37.81
C PRO A 525 -11.35 17.16 -37.10
N PHE A 526 -11.96 18.36 -37.09
CA PHE A 526 -13.32 18.52 -36.58
C PHE A 526 -14.31 17.90 -37.57
N HIS A 527 -14.99 16.86 -37.12
CA HIS A 527 -15.95 16.13 -37.93
C HIS A 527 -17.31 16.82 -37.93
N VAL A 528 -17.67 17.42 -39.07
CA VAL A 528 -18.90 18.21 -39.26
C VAL A 528 -20.16 17.32 -39.29
N SER A 529 -20.02 16.00 -39.29
CA SER A 529 -21.15 15.07 -39.36
C SER A 529 -22.07 15.16 -38.13
N THR A 530 -23.38 15.01 -38.39
CA THR A 530 -24.40 14.92 -37.34
C THR A 530 -24.19 13.66 -36.51
N GLY A 531 -23.97 13.81 -35.20
CA GLY A 531 -23.94 12.69 -34.27
C GLY A 531 -25.23 11.90 -34.31
N PHE A 532 -25.11 10.57 -34.35
CA PHE A 532 -26.26 9.66 -34.42
C PHE A 532 -26.62 9.20 -33.01
N SER A 533 -27.89 9.32 -32.62
CA SER A 533 -28.36 9.01 -31.27
C SER A 533 -29.65 8.19 -31.27
N VAL A 534 -29.64 7.01 -30.64
CA VAL A 534 -30.81 6.13 -30.54
C VAL A 534 -30.97 5.61 -29.11
N LEU A 535 -32.19 5.71 -28.56
CA LEU A 535 -32.54 5.14 -27.27
C LEU A 535 -32.74 3.62 -27.40
N HIS A 536 -31.66 2.85 -27.25
CA HIS A 536 -31.70 1.38 -27.35
C HIS A 536 -31.08 0.71 -26.11
N SER A 537 -31.39 -0.58 -25.94
CA SER A 537 -30.74 -1.47 -24.98
C SER A 537 -29.68 -2.32 -25.68
N PHE A 538 -28.52 -2.48 -25.05
CA PHE A 538 -27.39 -3.21 -25.64
C PHE A 538 -27.07 -4.48 -24.84
N ASN A 539 -26.64 -5.52 -25.54
CA ASN A 539 -25.95 -6.65 -24.93
C ASN A 539 -24.54 -6.21 -24.49
N LEU A 540 -24.29 -6.26 -23.17
CA LEU A 540 -23.05 -5.82 -22.53
C LEU A 540 -22.14 -6.98 -22.10
N SER A 541 -22.49 -8.24 -22.43
CA SER A 541 -21.78 -9.44 -21.95
C SER A 541 -20.31 -9.56 -22.39
N SER A 542 -19.93 -8.84 -23.44
CA SER A 542 -18.59 -8.69 -24.01
C SER A 542 -17.76 -7.55 -23.38
N VAL A 543 -18.36 -6.67 -22.57
CA VAL A 543 -17.76 -5.42 -22.10
C VAL A 543 -17.65 -5.44 -20.57
N PRO A 544 -16.50 -5.82 -19.98
CA PRO A 544 -16.35 -5.94 -18.53
C PRO A 544 -16.37 -4.57 -17.81
N GLU A 545 -16.01 -3.49 -18.51
CA GLU A 545 -16.15 -2.12 -18.03
C GLU A 545 -17.05 -1.33 -18.98
N THR A 546 -18.30 -1.14 -18.57
CA THR A 546 -19.32 -0.49 -19.38
C THR A 546 -19.21 1.04 -19.30
N PRO A 547 -19.19 1.76 -20.44
CA PRO A 547 -19.55 3.17 -20.48
C PRO A 547 -21.01 3.36 -20.04
N PRO A 548 -21.39 4.56 -19.56
CA PRO A 548 -22.77 4.83 -19.22
C PRO A 548 -23.66 4.77 -20.48
N PRO A 549 -24.96 4.42 -20.38
CA PRO A 549 -25.82 4.25 -21.54
C PRO A 549 -25.85 5.46 -22.49
N ALA A 550 -25.82 6.68 -21.94
CA ALA A 550 -25.78 7.93 -22.72
C ALA A 550 -24.44 8.21 -23.45
N VAL A 551 -23.42 7.35 -23.31
CA VAL A 551 -22.22 7.31 -24.18
C VAL A 551 -22.39 6.23 -25.26
N LEU A 552 -22.97 5.07 -24.93
CA LEU A 552 -23.22 4.00 -25.92
C LEU A 552 -24.36 4.34 -26.90
N GLN A 553 -25.30 5.18 -26.49
CA GLN A 553 -26.43 5.63 -27.32
C GLN A 553 -26.04 6.70 -28.35
N THR A 554 -24.85 7.31 -28.25
CA THR A 554 -24.29 8.25 -29.24
C THR A 554 -23.13 7.61 -29.98
N ALA A 555 -23.00 7.88 -31.29
CA ALA A 555 -21.78 7.63 -32.04
C ALA A 555 -21.46 8.76 -33.00
N ARG A 556 -20.18 8.89 -33.34
CA ARG A 556 -19.76 9.55 -34.56
C ARG A 556 -19.74 8.57 -35.72
N VAL A 557 -20.39 8.98 -36.81
CA VAL A 557 -20.38 8.37 -38.13
C VAL A 557 -20.11 9.51 -39.12
N LEU A 558 -19.38 9.29 -40.21
CA LEU A 558 -19.27 10.29 -41.29
C LEU A 558 -20.13 9.87 -42.49
N ASP A 559 -20.95 10.79 -43.00
CA ASP A 559 -21.66 10.58 -44.27
C ASP A 559 -20.68 10.70 -45.45
N ARG A 560 -20.76 9.77 -46.40
CA ARG A 560 -20.03 9.77 -47.70
C ARG A 560 -18.50 9.70 -47.65
N THR A 561 -17.89 9.23 -46.56
CA THR A 561 -16.45 8.94 -46.54
C THR A 561 -16.13 7.57 -45.95
N ASP A 562 -15.26 6.84 -46.64
CA ASP A 562 -14.76 5.53 -46.24
C ASP A 562 -13.74 5.56 -45.08
N VAL A 563 -13.40 6.73 -44.55
CA VAL A 563 -12.34 6.90 -43.55
C VAL A 563 -12.78 7.87 -42.44
N LEU A 564 -12.71 7.42 -41.18
CA LEU A 564 -12.93 8.24 -39.99
C LEU A 564 -11.63 8.30 -39.16
N THR A 565 -11.01 9.48 -39.05
CA THR A 565 -9.70 9.67 -38.41
C THR A 565 -9.78 10.63 -37.21
N TYR A 566 -9.18 10.27 -36.09
CA TYR A 566 -8.93 11.12 -34.92
C TYR A 566 -7.43 11.30 -34.73
N ASN A 567 -6.95 12.56 -34.65
CA ASN A 567 -5.57 12.88 -34.31
C ASN A 567 -5.48 13.43 -32.88
N LEU A 568 -4.83 12.67 -32.00
CA LEU A 568 -4.70 12.92 -30.57
C LEU A 568 -3.23 13.16 -30.21
N PRO A 569 -2.77 14.43 -30.06
CA PRO A 569 -1.40 14.74 -29.69
C PRO A 569 -1.15 14.40 -28.21
N LEU A 570 -0.03 13.75 -27.89
CA LEU A 570 0.25 13.29 -26.53
C LEU A 570 1.21 14.26 -25.81
N ARG A 571 0.96 14.50 -24.52
CA ARG A 571 1.72 15.47 -23.70
C ARG A 571 3.16 15.04 -23.43
N THR A 572 3.45 13.75 -23.54
CA THR A 572 4.71 13.09 -23.19
C THR A 572 5.08 12.06 -24.26
N LEU A 573 6.33 11.60 -24.24
CA LEU A 573 6.77 10.42 -24.99
C LEU A 573 6.70 9.24 -24.02
N GLY A 574 5.83 8.26 -24.26
CA GLY A 574 5.57 7.19 -23.30
C GLY A 574 4.84 5.99 -23.88
N ASP A 575 4.51 5.04 -23.00
CA ASP A 575 3.67 3.89 -23.32
C ASP A 575 2.22 4.23 -22.95
N TYR A 576 1.27 3.88 -23.82
CA TYR A 576 -0.12 4.30 -23.73
C TYR A 576 -1.08 3.10 -23.86
N TYR A 577 -2.08 3.09 -23.00
CA TYR A 577 -3.20 2.14 -23.01
C TYR A 577 -4.44 2.84 -23.60
N ILE A 578 -5.09 2.20 -24.56
CA ILE A 578 -6.15 2.78 -25.38
C ILE A 578 -7.36 1.84 -25.37
N VAL A 579 -8.56 2.39 -25.17
CA VAL A 579 -9.83 1.64 -25.27
C VAL A 579 -10.75 2.33 -26.27
N LEU A 580 -11.19 1.60 -27.29
CA LEU A 580 -12.15 2.06 -28.29
C LEU A 580 -13.49 1.34 -28.07
N TYR A 581 -14.57 2.10 -27.94
CA TYR A 581 -15.90 1.57 -27.64
C TYR A 581 -16.83 1.67 -28.85
N PHE A 582 -17.50 0.57 -29.16
CA PHE A 582 -18.38 0.42 -30.31
C PHE A 582 -19.71 -0.24 -29.90
N ALA A 583 -20.84 0.39 -30.22
CA ALA A 583 -22.18 -0.14 -30.00
C ALA A 583 -23.01 -0.03 -31.28
N GLY A 584 -23.70 -1.11 -31.65
CA GLY A 584 -24.49 -1.17 -32.88
C GLY A 584 -25.78 -0.36 -32.80
N ILE A 585 -25.68 0.95 -33.01
CA ILE A 585 -26.82 1.88 -33.04
C ILE A 585 -27.37 2.11 -34.45
N LEU A 586 -26.54 1.92 -35.49
CA LEU A 586 -26.99 1.99 -36.88
C LEU A 586 -27.95 0.82 -37.24
N PRO A 587 -28.89 1.02 -38.18
CA PRO A 587 -29.81 -0.03 -38.66
C PRO A 587 -29.12 -1.05 -39.58
N VAL A 588 -27.82 -0.94 -39.77
CA VAL A 588 -26.94 -1.85 -40.51
C VAL A 588 -25.76 -2.20 -39.61
N SER A 589 -25.15 -3.37 -39.80
CA SER A 589 -23.92 -3.76 -39.09
C SER A 589 -22.70 -3.36 -39.94
N PRO A 590 -22.00 -2.25 -39.65
CA PRO A 590 -20.82 -1.86 -40.41
C PRO A 590 -19.64 -2.78 -40.12
N SER A 591 -18.79 -2.98 -41.14
CA SER A 591 -17.46 -3.57 -40.96
C SER A 591 -16.35 -2.67 -41.49
N PHE A 592 -15.25 -2.58 -40.73
CA PHE A 592 -14.12 -1.71 -41.01
C PHE A 592 -12.81 -2.25 -40.43
N ASP A 593 -11.68 -1.85 -41.00
CA ASP A 593 -10.36 -2.02 -40.40
C ASP A 593 -10.11 -0.91 -39.36
N VAL A 594 -9.49 -1.28 -38.24
CA VAL A 594 -8.99 -0.34 -37.22
C VAL A 594 -7.49 -0.19 -37.41
N LEU A 595 -7.05 1.04 -37.68
CA LEU A 595 -5.65 1.41 -37.82
C LEU A 595 -5.23 2.35 -36.68
N VAL A 596 -4.02 2.14 -36.15
CA VAL A 596 -3.39 3.02 -35.15
C VAL A 596 -2.01 3.40 -35.61
N ASN A 597 -1.75 4.71 -35.72
CA ASN A 597 -0.53 5.32 -36.26
C ASN A 597 -0.14 4.87 -37.70
N GLY A 598 -1.05 4.20 -38.41
CA GLY A 598 -0.86 3.66 -39.76
C GLY A 598 -0.89 2.12 -39.82
N ASP A 599 -0.65 1.44 -38.70
CA ASP A 599 -0.65 -0.02 -38.60
C ASP A 599 -2.07 -0.56 -38.39
N VAL A 600 -2.45 -1.61 -39.12
CA VAL A 600 -3.73 -2.31 -38.92
C VAL A 600 -3.65 -3.13 -37.64
N VAL A 601 -4.32 -2.68 -36.58
CA VAL A 601 -4.36 -3.36 -35.27
C VAL A 601 -5.48 -4.38 -35.17
N GLN A 602 -6.56 -4.20 -35.93
CA GLN A 602 -7.67 -5.14 -36.01
C GLN A 602 -8.32 -5.03 -37.40
N SER A 603 -8.27 -6.10 -38.18
CA SER A 603 -8.91 -6.16 -39.50
C SER A 603 -10.36 -6.62 -39.44
N ASN A 604 -11.22 -6.15 -40.35
CA ASN A 604 -12.62 -6.56 -40.52
C ASN A 604 -13.42 -6.62 -39.20
N TYR A 605 -13.32 -5.57 -38.39
CA TYR A 605 -14.09 -5.38 -37.18
C TYR A 605 -15.56 -5.11 -37.52
N ASN A 606 -16.48 -5.93 -37.03
CA ASN A 606 -17.91 -5.89 -37.37
C ASN A 606 -18.73 -5.53 -36.11
N VAL A 607 -19.48 -4.42 -36.17
CA VAL A 607 -20.33 -3.98 -35.06
C VAL A 607 -21.77 -4.41 -35.28
N LYS A 608 -22.23 -5.43 -34.56
CA LYS A 608 -23.62 -5.93 -34.71
C LYS A 608 -24.62 -4.99 -34.03
N MET A 609 -25.77 -4.76 -34.68
CA MET A 609 -26.90 -4.04 -34.11
C MET A 609 -27.30 -4.58 -32.72
N SER A 610 -27.54 -3.70 -31.75
CA SER A 610 -27.89 -4.04 -30.35
C SER A 610 -26.79 -4.73 -29.52
N GLU A 611 -25.59 -4.93 -30.04
CA GLU A 611 -24.44 -5.37 -29.25
C GLU A 611 -23.53 -4.17 -28.92
N ALA A 612 -22.92 -4.20 -27.74
CA ALA A 612 -21.79 -3.33 -27.40
C ALA A 612 -20.48 -4.13 -27.38
N SER A 613 -19.36 -3.45 -27.55
CA SER A 613 -18.04 -4.05 -27.64
C SER A 613 -16.94 -3.03 -27.33
N ALA A 614 -15.78 -3.51 -26.90
CA ALA A 614 -14.60 -2.70 -26.62
C ALA A 614 -13.36 -3.35 -27.22
N LEU A 615 -12.48 -2.55 -27.80
CA LEU A 615 -11.16 -2.95 -28.30
C LEU A 615 -10.09 -2.32 -27.42
N HIS A 616 -9.30 -3.15 -26.75
CA HIS A 616 -8.24 -2.75 -25.82
C HIS A 616 -6.88 -2.89 -26.51
N LEU A 617 -6.06 -1.84 -26.49
CA LEU A 617 -4.80 -1.75 -27.22
C LEU A 617 -3.71 -1.11 -26.35
N THR A 618 -2.45 -1.50 -26.57
CA THR A 618 -1.29 -0.87 -25.92
C THR A 618 -0.28 -0.46 -26.98
N GLN A 619 0.15 0.80 -26.96
CA GLN A 619 1.14 1.38 -27.86
C GLN A 619 2.37 1.83 -27.08
N LYS A 620 3.58 1.57 -27.58
CA LYS A 620 4.82 1.83 -26.83
C LYS A 620 5.63 2.97 -27.45
N ARG A 621 6.19 3.84 -26.60
CA ARG A 621 7.04 5.00 -26.96
C ARG A 621 6.45 5.91 -28.05
N ILE A 622 5.16 6.26 -27.94
CA ILE A 622 4.49 7.18 -28.86
C ILE A 622 4.39 8.61 -28.27
N LYS A 623 4.32 9.61 -29.15
CA LYS A 623 4.12 11.05 -28.83
C LYS A 623 2.88 11.65 -29.53
N SER A 624 2.26 10.90 -30.43
CA SER A 624 1.00 11.21 -31.09
C SER A 624 0.25 9.91 -31.34
N LEU A 625 -1.07 9.99 -31.28
CA LEU A 625 -1.97 8.88 -31.52
C LEU A 625 -2.96 9.26 -32.64
N ASN A 626 -2.74 8.72 -33.83
CA ASN A 626 -3.71 8.72 -34.92
C ASN A 626 -4.51 7.42 -34.85
N ILE A 627 -5.83 7.51 -34.64
CA ILE A 627 -6.76 6.39 -34.77
C ILE A 627 -7.53 6.60 -36.07
N THR A 628 -7.50 5.62 -36.97
CA THR A 628 -8.19 5.68 -38.26
C THR A 628 -9.03 4.42 -38.47
N LEU A 629 -10.32 4.59 -38.74
CA LEU A 629 -11.24 3.52 -39.10
C LEU A 629 -11.49 3.58 -40.61
N LYS A 630 -11.31 2.46 -41.31
CA LYS A 630 -11.44 2.38 -42.78
C LYS A 630 -12.52 1.38 -43.18
N SER A 631 -13.54 1.81 -43.94
CA SER A 631 -14.67 0.98 -44.33
C SER A 631 -14.27 -0.29 -45.10
N ILE A 632 -15.07 -1.34 -44.91
CA ILE A 632 -15.15 -2.53 -45.76
C ILE A 632 -16.60 -2.73 -46.20
N SER A 633 -17.56 -2.57 -45.27
CA SER A 633 -18.99 -2.50 -45.58
C SER A 633 -19.69 -1.48 -44.68
N PHE A 634 -20.47 -0.58 -45.30
CA PHE A 634 -21.09 0.59 -44.66
C PHE A 634 -20.08 1.55 -43.99
N TYR A 635 -20.59 2.67 -43.48
CA TYR A 635 -19.75 3.73 -42.88
C TYR A 635 -19.19 3.31 -41.51
N PRO A 636 -17.92 3.62 -41.20
CA PRO A 636 -17.34 3.35 -39.89
C PRO A 636 -18.00 4.21 -38.81
N GLN A 637 -18.09 3.67 -37.59
CA GLN A 637 -18.65 4.36 -36.44
C GLN A 637 -17.77 4.18 -35.20
N ILE A 638 -17.82 5.12 -34.26
CA ILE A 638 -17.24 4.99 -32.92
C ILE A 638 -18.07 5.73 -31.88
N ASN A 639 -18.23 5.15 -30.68
CA ASN A 639 -19.06 5.69 -29.60
C ASN A 639 -18.21 6.40 -28.54
N ALA A 640 -17.07 5.82 -28.17
CA ALA A 640 -16.18 6.41 -27.17
C ALA A 640 -14.71 6.05 -27.39
N ILE A 641 -13.83 6.92 -26.91
CA ILE A 641 -12.37 6.74 -26.92
C ILE A 641 -11.85 7.05 -25.51
N GLU A 642 -11.06 6.14 -24.94
CA GLU A 642 -10.23 6.42 -23.77
C GLU A 642 -8.75 6.21 -24.09
N VAL A 643 -7.89 7.10 -23.58
CA VAL A 643 -6.44 7.05 -23.75
C VAL A 643 -5.77 7.39 -22.43
N TYR A 644 -4.90 6.49 -21.96
CA TYR A 644 -4.14 6.64 -20.73
C TYR A 644 -2.64 6.52 -20.98
N GLU A 645 -1.86 7.37 -20.33
CA GLU A 645 -0.43 7.20 -20.16
C GLU A 645 -0.20 6.12 -19.09
N ILE A 646 0.61 5.10 -19.39
CA ILE A 646 1.02 4.06 -18.45
C ILE A 646 2.21 4.59 -17.65
N VAL A 647 2.07 4.72 -16.34
CA VAL A 647 3.11 5.27 -15.46
C VAL A 647 3.53 4.23 -14.43
N ASP A 648 4.85 4.08 -14.25
CA ASP A 648 5.46 3.11 -13.35
C ASP A 648 5.25 3.46 -11.87
N ILE A 649 4.90 2.47 -11.06
CA ILE A 649 4.86 2.57 -9.60
C ILE A 649 6.19 2.02 -9.04
N PRO A 650 7.04 2.86 -8.41
CA PRO A 650 8.24 2.39 -7.73
C PRO A 650 7.90 1.40 -6.61
N LEU A 651 8.71 0.35 -6.48
CA LEU A 651 8.58 -0.62 -5.40
C LEU A 651 8.76 0.07 -4.04
N GLU A 652 7.93 -0.29 -3.06
CA GLU A 652 8.08 0.16 -1.68
C GLU A 652 9.34 -0.46 -1.04
N ALA A 653 9.97 0.27 -0.12
CA ALA A 653 11.07 -0.25 0.70
C ALA A 653 10.60 -1.34 1.67
N SER A 654 11.52 -2.21 2.10
CA SER A 654 11.19 -3.28 3.07
C SER A 654 10.63 -2.70 4.38
N SER A 655 9.55 -3.30 4.90
CA SER A 655 8.94 -2.88 6.16
C SER A 655 9.87 -3.01 7.38
N THR A 656 10.92 -3.85 7.29
CA THR A 656 12.02 -3.89 8.28
C THR A 656 12.83 -2.60 8.25
N THR A 657 13.32 -2.20 7.08
CA THR A 657 14.10 -0.98 6.85
C THR A 657 13.31 0.28 7.23
N VAL A 658 12.03 0.34 6.85
CA VAL A 658 11.08 1.39 7.25
C VAL A 658 10.97 1.48 8.78
N SER A 659 10.80 0.34 9.45
CA SER A 659 10.68 0.30 10.93
C SER A 659 11.99 0.70 11.63
N ALA A 660 13.14 0.23 11.12
CA ALA A 660 14.45 0.54 11.66
C ALA A 660 14.76 2.04 11.58
N LEU A 661 14.52 2.66 10.42
CA LEU A 661 14.68 4.10 10.22
C LEU A 661 13.71 4.93 11.10
N GLN A 662 12.47 4.47 11.29
CA GLN A 662 11.53 5.12 12.21
C GLN A 662 12.00 5.07 13.67
N VAL A 663 12.61 3.97 14.12
CA VAL A 663 13.20 3.89 15.47
C VAL A 663 14.43 4.79 15.60
N ILE A 664 15.27 4.87 14.56
CA ILE A 664 16.44 5.78 14.53
C ILE A 664 15.99 7.25 14.56
N GLN A 665 14.95 7.62 13.82
CA GLN A 665 14.34 8.96 13.87
C GLN A 665 13.75 9.27 15.26
N GLN A 666 13.10 8.30 15.91
CA GLN A 666 12.57 8.46 17.27
C GLN A 666 13.65 8.53 18.36
N SER A 667 14.80 7.85 18.21
CA SER A 667 15.89 7.89 19.20
C SER A 667 16.78 9.13 19.07
N THR A 668 16.98 9.61 17.84
CA THR A 668 17.79 10.81 17.54
C THR A 668 17.03 12.12 17.71
N GLY A 669 15.72 12.12 17.47
CA GLY A 669 14.94 13.35 17.32
C GLY A 669 15.23 14.12 16.02
N LEU A 670 16.07 13.59 15.13
CA LEU A 670 16.32 14.17 13.81
C LEU A 670 15.19 13.78 12.88
N ASP A 671 14.49 14.77 12.31
CA ASP A 671 13.56 14.50 11.21
C ASP A 671 14.35 14.16 9.94
N LEU A 672 14.17 12.92 9.46
CA LEU A 672 14.79 12.45 8.22
C LEU A 672 14.01 12.90 6.97
N GLY A 673 12.88 13.59 7.14
CA GLY A 673 12.09 14.25 6.10
C GLY A 673 11.08 13.37 5.36
N TRP A 674 11.12 12.05 5.55
CA TRP A 674 10.25 11.08 4.86
C TRP A 674 9.08 10.64 5.76
N GLU A 675 7.86 10.57 5.18
CA GLU A 675 6.65 10.16 5.93
C GLU A 675 6.31 8.66 5.79
N ASP A 676 6.19 8.18 4.55
CA ASP A 676 5.60 6.86 4.25
C ASP A 676 6.62 5.83 3.71
N ASP A 677 7.58 6.27 2.90
CA ASP A 677 8.62 5.44 2.27
C ASP A 677 9.96 6.21 2.23
N PRO A 678 11.10 5.59 2.60
CA PRO A 678 12.42 6.24 2.67
C PRO A 678 13.15 6.33 1.33
N CYS A 679 12.61 5.75 0.25
CA CYS A 679 13.24 5.70 -1.08
C CYS A 679 12.39 6.37 -2.17
N SER A 680 11.08 6.46 -1.97
CA SER A 680 10.11 7.05 -2.90
C SER A 680 9.31 8.17 -2.24
N PRO A 681 8.88 9.21 -2.98
CA PRO A 681 9.03 9.41 -4.42
C PRO A 681 10.28 10.20 -4.83
N THR A 682 11.01 10.79 -3.88
CA THR A 682 12.17 11.66 -4.12
C THR A 682 13.32 11.35 -3.17
N MET A 683 14.58 11.53 -3.60
CA MET A 683 15.75 11.32 -2.75
C MET A 683 15.83 12.35 -1.61
N TRP A 684 16.17 11.88 -0.42
CA TRP A 684 16.31 12.66 0.80
C TRP A 684 17.77 13.10 1.02
N GLU A 685 17.99 14.08 1.91
CA GLU A 685 19.34 14.60 2.16
C GLU A 685 20.19 13.61 2.99
N HIS A 686 19.55 12.92 3.94
CA HIS A 686 20.17 11.97 4.86
C HIS A 686 20.12 10.50 4.39
N ILE A 687 19.25 10.19 3.42
CA ILE A 687 18.99 8.81 2.95
C ILE A 687 19.14 8.76 1.42
N ARG A 688 19.98 7.85 0.93
CA ARG A 688 20.03 7.52 -0.51
C ARG A 688 19.61 6.08 -0.73
N CYS A 689 18.88 5.86 -1.81
CA CYS A 689 18.43 4.54 -2.22
C CYS A 689 18.86 4.19 -3.64
N GLU A 690 18.89 2.89 -3.90
CA GLU A 690 19.11 2.27 -5.20
C GLU A 690 17.86 1.43 -5.51
N GLY A 691 16.92 1.99 -6.27
CA GLY A 691 15.54 1.49 -6.31
C GLY A 691 14.87 1.62 -4.95
N SER A 692 14.28 0.53 -4.44
CA SER A 692 13.63 0.46 -3.13
C SER A 692 14.57 0.12 -1.97
N ILE A 693 15.88 0.05 -2.22
CA ILE A 693 16.89 -0.40 -1.26
C ILE A 693 17.65 0.81 -0.69
N VAL A 694 17.66 0.97 0.63
CA VAL A 694 18.43 2.04 1.31
C VAL A 694 19.91 1.68 1.32
N THR A 695 20.73 2.42 0.57
CA THR A 695 22.16 2.13 0.38
C THR A 695 23.10 3.12 1.06
N SER A 696 22.61 4.30 1.46
CA SER A 696 23.41 5.28 2.22
C SER A 696 22.57 5.94 3.31
N LEU A 697 23.12 6.02 4.52
CA LEU A 697 22.55 6.73 5.67
C LEU A 697 23.61 7.68 6.25
N LYS A 698 23.32 8.99 6.25
CA LYS A 698 24.18 10.02 6.84
C LYS A 698 23.47 10.73 7.99
N LEU A 699 24.03 10.54 9.18
CA LEU A 699 23.58 11.10 10.44
C LEU A 699 24.78 11.76 11.13
N SER A 700 25.36 12.80 10.54
CA SER A 700 26.42 13.56 11.21
C SER A 700 25.85 14.61 12.16
N ASP A 701 26.66 15.02 13.15
CA ASP A 701 26.39 16.20 13.99
C ASP A 701 25.16 16.07 14.93
N ILE A 702 24.76 14.84 15.29
CA ILE A 702 23.62 14.53 16.18
C ILE A 702 24.01 13.69 17.41
N ASN A 703 23.36 13.90 18.56
CA ASN A 703 23.73 13.25 19.83
C ASN A 703 23.16 11.82 19.95
N LEU A 704 23.84 10.81 19.38
CA LEU A 704 23.43 9.39 19.42
C LEU A 704 23.81 8.67 20.72
N ARG A 705 24.98 8.98 21.29
CA ARG A 705 25.61 8.30 22.45
C ARG A 705 26.01 6.84 22.27
N SER A 706 25.21 6.01 21.61
CA SER A 706 25.56 4.63 21.25
C SER A 706 24.84 4.16 19.99
N ILE A 707 25.39 3.12 19.34
CA ILE A 707 24.80 2.48 18.17
C ILE A 707 23.72 1.49 18.62
N SER A 708 22.47 1.74 18.23
CA SER A 708 21.32 0.86 18.53
C SER A 708 21.37 -0.44 17.71
N PRO A 709 20.91 -1.60 18.25
CA PRO A 709 20.68 -2.84 17.49
C PRO A 709 19.93 -2.65 16.17
N THR A 710 19.06 -1.64 16.08
CA THR A 710 18.27 -1.33 14.86
C THR A 710 19.10 -0.82 13.68
N PHE A 711 20.36 -0.40 13.87
CA PHE A 711 21.25 -0.14 12.73
C PHE A 711 21.57 -1.44 11.99
N GLY A 712 21.69 -2.57 12.71
CA GLY A 712 21.93 -3.89 12.14
C GLY A 712 20.77 -4.49 11.35
N ASP A 713 19.56 -3.90 11.40
CA ASP A 713 18.42 -4.29 10.55
C ASP A 713 18.53 -3.75 9.11
N LEU A 714 19.47 -2.82 8.85
CA LEU A 714 19.69 -2.16 7.55
C LEU A 714 20.62 -2.98 6.64
N LEU A 715 20.32 -4.27 6.44
CA LEU A 715 21.24 -5.27 5.85
C LEU A 715 21.89 -4.88 4.51
N ASP A 716 21.20 -4.14 3.65
CA ASP A 716 21.66 -3.72 2.32
C ASP A 716 22.48 -2.41 2.33
N LEU A 717 22.75 -1.83 3.50
CA LEU A 717 23.39 -0.52 3.64
C LEU A 717 24.86 -0.57 3.21
N LYS A 718 25.20 0.16 2.14
CA LYS A 718 26.56 0.29 1.61
C LYS A 718 27.39 1.36 2.32
N LYS A 719 26.76 2.42 2.85
CA LYS A 719 27.46 3.58 3.42
C LYS A 719 26.78 4.10 4.68
N LEU A 720 27.54 4.17 5.79
CA LEU A 720 27.08 4.65 7.09
C LEU A 720 28.02 5.77 7.59
N ASP A 721 27.47 6.96 7.75
CA ASP A 721 28.21 8.15 8.20
C ASP A 721 27.64 8.69 9.51
N LEU A 722 28.33 8.41 10.62
CA LEU A 722 28.02 8.80 12.00
C LEU A 722 29.08 9.76 12.58
N HIS A 723 29.71 10.55 11.72
CA HIS A 723 30.68 11.58 12.10
C HIS A 723 30.14 12.56 13.16
N ASN A 724 30.93 12.84 14.19
CA ASN A 724 30.59 13.86 15.20
C ASN A 724 29.23 13.60 15.89
N THR A 725 28.99 12.38 16.38
CA THR A 725 27.70 11.96 16.96
C THR A 725 27.72 11.67 18.47
N SER A 726 28.82 12.02 19.14
CA SER A 726 29.05 11.76 20.58
C SER A 726 28.89 10.28 20.98
N LEU A 727 29.15 9.34 20.07
CA LEU A 727 29.16 7.90 20.36
C LEU A 727 30.27 7.59 21.36
N ALA A 728 29.97 6.82 22.42
CA ALA A 728 30.92 6.50 23.48
C ALA A 728 30.96 5.00 23.79
N GLY A 729 32.12 4.53 24.26
CA GLY A 729 32.34 3.13 24.60
C GLY A 729 32.74 2.28 23.39
N GLU A 730 32.18 1.09 23.26
CA GLU A 730 32.61 0.08 22.28
C GLU A 730 31.76 0.09 21.00
N ILE A 731 32.39 -0.20 19.86
CA ILE A 731 31.70 -0.37 18.58
C ILE A 731 30.99 -1.73 18.56
N GLN A 732 29.65 -1.70 18.57
CA GLN A 732 28.76 -2.87 18.59
C GLN A 732 27.54 -2.61 17.69
N ASN A 733 26.73 -3.64 17.45
CA ASN A 733 25.48 -3.58 16.67
C ASN A 733 25.66 -3.24 15.16
N LEU A 734 26.80 -3.61 14.57
CA LEU A 734 27.10 -3.42 13.14
C LEU A 734 27.41 -4.73 12.40
N GLY A 735 27.71 -5.83 13.09
CA GLY A 735 28.24 -7.07 12.48
C GLY A 735 27.30 -7.81 11.52
N SER A 736 26.04 -7.40 11.39
CA SER A 736 25.11 -7.89 10.35
C SER A 736 25.22 -7.15 9.01
N LEU A 737 25.92 -6.01 8.95
CA LEU A 737 26.01 -5.14 7.78
C LEU A 737 27.08 -5.62 6.77
N GLN A 738 26.96 -6.87 6.31
CA GLN A 738 27.90 -7.55 5.40
C GLN A 738 28.01 -6.93 4.00
N HIS A 739 27.30 -5.84 3.72
CA HIS A 739 27.33 -5.08 2.46
C HIS A 739 27.85 -3.64 2.64
N LEU A 740 28.32 -3.29 3.84
CA LEU A 740 28.84 -1.97 4.17
C LEU A 740 30.24 -1.75 3.55
N GLU A 741 30.29 -0.92 2.51
CA GLU A 741 31.51 -0.49 1.84
C GLU A 741 32.27 0.57 2.65
N LYS A 742 31.56 1.50 3.32
CA LYS A 742 32.17 2.64 4.01
C LYS A 742 31.50 2.94 5.35
N LEU A 743 32.32 3.01 6.40
CA LEU A 743 31.92 3.31 7.78
C LEU A 743 32.73 4.51 8.29
N ASN A 744 32.04 5.61 8.62
CA ASN A 744 32.65 6.79 9.23
C ASN A 744 32.13 6.96 10.66
N LEU A 745 33.04 6.83 11.62
CA LEU A 745 32.84 6.94 13.07
C LEU A 745 33.78 8.02 13.68
N SER A 746 34.38 8.87 12.84
CA SER A 746 35.31 9.91 13.26
C SER A 746 34.69 10.99 14.17
N PHE A 747 35.53 11.65 14.98
CA PHE A 747 35.14 12.70 15.93
C PHE A 747 34.11 12.23 16.97
N ASN A 748 34.35 11.08 17.59
CA ASN A 748 33.49 10.51 18.63
C ASN A 748 34.28 10.27 19.94
N GLN A 749 33.68 9.53 20.88
CA GLN A 749 34.23 9.23 22.21
C GLN A 749 34.39 7.71 22.40
N LEU A 750 34.58 6.97 21.31
CA LEU A 750 34.74 5.51 21.32
C LEU A 750 36.05 5.13 22.01
N THR A 751 36.05 3.99 22.72
CA THR A 751 37.17 3.49 23.54
C THR A 751 37.61 2.07 23.20
N SER A 752 36.81 1.30 22.44
CA SER A 752 37.13 -0.06 22.00
C SER A 752 36.60 -0.35 20.60
N PHE A 753 37.35 -1.15 19.83
CA PHE A 753 36.97 -1.64 18.50
C PHE A 753 35.81 -2.65 18.51
N GLY A 754 35.56 -3.33 19.63
CA GLY A 754 34.59 -4.41 19.74
C GLY A 754 34.95 -5.67 18.94
N THR A 755 34.05 -6.65 18.97
CA THR A 755 34.23 -7.97 18.33
C THR A 755 33.36 -8.16 17.08
N GLU A 756 32.85 -7.07 16.49
CA GLU A 756 31.91 -7.13 15.37
C GLU A 756 32.50 -6.66 14.03
N LEU A 757 33.51 -5.79 14.03
CA LEU A 757 34.09 -5.19 12.81
C LEU A 757 34.62 -6.22 11.81
N GLU A 758 35.15 -7.35 12.30
CA GLU A 758 35.61 -8.50 11.50
C GLU A 758 34.52 -9.14 10.61
N ASN A 759 33.23 -8.88 10.89
CA ASN A 759 32.11 -9.40 10.10
C ASN A 759 31.74 -8.50 8.90
N LEU A 760 32.35 -7.30 8.79
CA LEU A 760 32.08 -6.32 7.73
C LEU A 760 32.87 -6.65 6.45
N VAL A 761 32.67 -7.85 5.90
CA VAL A 761 33.49 -8.47 4.84
C VAL A 761 33.64 -7.70 3.52
N ARG A 762 32.93 -6.58 3.32
CA ARG A 762 33.04 -5.69 2.15
C ARG A 762 33.53 -4.28 2.47
N LEU A 763 34.04 -4.07 3.68
CA LEU A 763 34.43 -2.75 4.17
C LEU A 763 35.71 -2.27 3.49
N GLN A 764 35.58 -1.24 2.64
CA GLN A 764 36.67 -0.60 1.90
C GLN A 764 37.29 0.58 2.64
N VAL A 765 36.48 1.28 3.44
CA VAL A 765 36.90 2.47 4.20
C VAL A 765 36.35 2.41 5.62
N LEU A 766 37.26 2.43 6.59
CA LEU A 766 36.96 2.58 8.01
C LEU A 766 37.63 3.85 8.54
N ASP A 767 36.83 4.84 8.94
CA ASP A 767 37.32 6.08 9.55
C ASP A 767 36.96 6.16 11.04
N LEU A 768 37.99 6.18 11.88
CA LEU A 768 37.93 6.23 13.34
C LEU A 768 38.72 7.42 13.93
N GLN A 769 39.16 8.40 13.11
CA GLN A 769 40.01 9.48 13.61
C GLN A 769 39.34 10.32 14.71
N ASN A 770 40.14 10.92 15.59
CA ASN A 770 39.68 11.75 16.71
C ASN A 770 38.67 10.99 17.59
N ASN A 771 39.12 9.92 18.23
CA ASN A 771 38.35 9.13 19.20
C ASN A 771 39.18 8.96 20.50
N SER A 772 38.83 8.00 21.36
CA SER A 772 39.58 7.65 22.57
C SER A 772 39.89 6.16 22.63
N LEU A 773 40.05 5.51 21.47
CA LEU A 773 40.38 4.09 21.37
C LEU A 773 41.71 3.81 22.06
N ASP A 774 41.75 2.80 22.92
CA ASP A 774 42.88 2.47 23.80
C ASP A 774 43.23 0.97 23.66
N GLY A 775 44.43 0.59 24.07
CA GLY A 775 45.00 -0.74 23.85
C GLY A 775 45.51 -0.96 22.42
N THR A 776 45.49 -2.21 21.97
CA THR A 776 46.07 -2.66 20.68
C THR A 776 45.03 -2.71 19.57
N VAL A 777 45.47 -2.48 18.32
CA VAL A 777 44.64 -2.73 17.13
C VAL A 777 44.44 -4.25 16.97
N PRO A 778 43.20 -4.75 16.75
CA PRO A 778 42.94 -6.19 16.67
C PRO A 778 43.34 -6.79 15.31
N ASP A 779 43.97 -7.97 15.34
CA ASP A 779 44.46 -8.70 14.16
C ASP A 779 43.39 -8.93 13.08
N GLY A 780 42.13 -9.14 13.51
CA GLY A 780 40.98 -9.43 12.65
C GLY A 780 40.59 -8.31 11.68
N LEU A 781 41.06 -7.06 11.87
CA LEU A 781 40.92 -6.02 10.87
C LEU A 781 41.78 -6.29 9.61
N GLY A 782 42.84 -7.08 9.75
CA GLY A 782 43.67 -7.54 8.62
C GLY A 782 43.05 -8.70 7.84
N GLU A 783 42.00 -9.36 8.34
CA GLU A 783 41.25 -10.40 7.60
C GLU A 783 40.26 -9.79 6.58
N LEU A 784 40.06 -8.47 6.61
CA LEU A 784 39.24 -7.76 5.62
C LEU A 784 40.03 -7.66 4.29
N GLU A 785 39.53 -8.32 3.25
CA GLU A 785 40.16 -8.36 1.92
C GLU A 785 39.94 -7.06 1.12
N ASP A 786 38.71 -6.51 1.15
CA ASP A 786 38.31 -5.30 0.42
C ASP A 786 38.84 -3.98 1.05
N LEU A 787 39.50 -4.03 2.21
CA LEU A 787 39.87 -2.83 2.98
C LEU A 787 41.06 -2.08 2.35
N HIS A 788 40.84 -0.81 2.00
CA HIS A 788 41.82 0.05 1.34
C HIS A 788 42.21 1.30 2.14
N LEU A 789 41.39 1.73 3.11
CA LEU A 789 41.70 2.86 4.00
C LEU A 789 41.24 2.56 5.43
N LEU A 790 42.20 2.61 6.37
CA LEU A 790 42.00 2.49 7.81
C LEU A 790 42.57 3.74 8.50
N ASN A 791 41.70 4.65 8.94
CA ASN A 791 42.10 5.90 9.57
C ASN A 791 41.95 5.81 11.11
N LEU A 792 43.06 5.79 11.83
CA LEU A 792 43.14 5.68 13.29
C LEU A 792 43.68 6.95 13.97
N GLU A 793 43.86 8.05 13.22
CA GLU A 793 44.56 9.24 13.69
C GLU A 793 43.97 9.86 14.98
N ASN A 794 44.83 10.36 15.86
CA ASN A 794 44.48 10.97 17.15
C ASN A 794 43.56 10.09 18.01
N ASN A 795 44.10 8.94 18.45
CA ASN A 795 43.51 8.05 19.45
C ASN A 795 44.53 7.83 20.59
N LYS A 796 44.29 6.84 21.47
CA LYS A 796 45.17 6.48 22.61
C LYS A 796 45.83 5.11 22.41
N LEU A 797 45.81 4.61 21.16
CA LEU A 797 46.28 3.28 20.81
C LEU A 797 47.79 3.17 21.05
N GLN A 798 48.22 1.97 21.44
CA GLN A 798 49.58 1.68 21.89
C GLN A 798 50.06 0.32 21.36
N ALA A 799 51.39 0.13 21.39
CA ALA A 799 52.14 -1.03 20.89
C ALA A 799 52.05 -1.23 19.35
N THR A 800 52.68 -2.30 18.86
CA THR A 800 52.86 -2.53 17.42
C THR A 800 51.57 -2.91 16.69
N LEU A 801 51.44 -2.48 15.44
CA LEU A 801 50.36 -2.89 14.54
C LEU A 801 50.45 -4.40 14.20
N PRO A 802 49.30 -5.10 14.11
CA PRO A 802 49.20 -6.43 13.51
C PRO A 802 49.87 -6.54 12.13
N GLN A 803 50.68 -7.58 11.91
CA GLN A 803 51.27 -7.83 10.58
C GLN A 803 50.20 -8.23 9.54
N SER A 804 49.00 -8.62 9.96
CA SER A 804 47.85 -8.83 9.06
C SER A 804 47.37 -7.55 8.36
N LEU A 805 47.72 -6.36 8.90
CA LEU A 805 47.45 -5.05 8.29
C LEU A 805 48.58 -4.56 7.37
N ASN A 806 49.70 -5.29 7.28
CA ASN A 806 50.87 -4.91 6.49
C ASN A 806 50.69 -5.36 5.03
N LYS A 807 49.76 -4.71 4.31
CA LYS A 807 49.40 -5.02 2.91
C LYS A 807 49.62 -3.81 2.00
N ASP A 808 50.22 -4.00 0.82
CA ASP A 808 50.42 -2.95 -0.19
C ASP A 808 49.11 -2.28 -0.65
N SER A 809 47.96 -2.94 -0.46
CA SER A 809 46.62 -2.49 -0.85
C SER A 809 45.88 -1.68 0.21
N LEU A 810 46.49 -1.39 1.38
CA LEU A 810 45.82 -0.79 2.53
C LEU A 810 46.57 0.45 3.06
N GLU A 811 45.95 1.62 2.94
CA GLU A 811 46.42 2.85 3.58
C GLU A 811 46.03 2.85 5.06
N VAL A 812 47.00 2.66 5.97
CA VAL A 812 46.80 2.80 7.43
C VAL A 812 47.34 4.14 7.91
N ARG A 813 46.49 4.97 8.52
CA ARG A 813 46.90 6.26 9.12
C ARG A 813 46.90 6.18 10.65
N THR A 814 48.04 6.48 11.27
CA THR A 814 48.27 6.28 12.72
C THR A 814 48.71 7.54 13.48
N SER A 815 48.83 8.68 12.80
CA SER A 815 49.40 9.90 13.40
C SER A 815 48.65 10.34 14.67
N GLY A 816 49.37 10.88 15.66
CA GLY A 816 48.78 11.28 16.95
C GLY A 816 48.46 10.14 17.93
N ASN A 817 48.90 8.90 17.68
CA ASN A 817 48.88 7.80 18.66
C ASN A 817 50.28 7.60 19.29
N LEU A 818 50.35 6.93 20.44
CA LEU A 818 51.62 6.67 21.14
C LEU A 818 52.27 5.37 20.63
N CYS A 819 53.37 5.51 19.88
CA CYS A 819 54.22 4.39 19.43
C CYS A 819 53.50 3.30 18.59
N LEU A 820 52.58 3.72 17.70
CA LEU A 820 51.77 2.83 16.86
C LEU A 820 52.42 2.60 15.47
N SER A 821 53.23 1.55 15.33
CA SER A 821 53.98 1.22 14.09
C SER A 821 54.09 -0.29 13.84
N PHE A 822 54.50 -0.72 12.64
CA PHE A 822 54.77 -2.13 12.31
C PHE A 822 56.11 -2.68 12.83
N SER A 823 56.92 -1.87 13.53
CA SER A 823 58.27 -2.24 13.99
C SER A 823 58.47 -1.87 15.47
N THR A 824 58.94 -2.82 16.27
CA THR A 824 59.25 -2.59 17.70
C THR A 824 60.34 -1.54 17.90
N LEU A 825 61.31 -1.48 16.97
CA LEU A 825 62.48 -0.60 17.04
C LEU A 825 62.14 0.90 17.02
N SER A 826 60.92 1.31 16.63
CA SER A 826 60.50 2.71 16.69
C SER A 826 59.93 3.14 18.05
N CYS A 827 59.83 2.21 19.01
CA CYS A 827 59.00 2.39 20.21
C CYS A 827 59.80 2.37 21.53
N ASP A 828 61.06 1.95 21.51
CA ASP A 828 61.91 1.82 22.70
C ASP A 828 62.58 3.14 23.16
N ASP A 829 62.66 4.17 22.31
CA ASP A 829 63.39 5.42 22.58
C ASP A 829 62.55 6.48 23.35
N VAL A 830 61.73 6.03 24.30
CA VAL A 830 60.87 6.89 25.15
C VAL A 830 61.37 6.95 26.60
N SER A 831 62.68 6.72 26.79
CA SER A 831 63.37 6.87 28.08
C SER A 831 64.08 8.22 28.25
N SER A 832 64.20 9.01 27.18
CA SER A 832 64.62 10.41 27.22
C SER A 832 63.40 11.33 27.07
N ASN A 833 63.44 12.52 27.69
CA ASN A 833 62.30 13.44 27.77
C ASN A 833 61.71 13.78 26.39
N PRO A 834 60.45 13.41 26.09
CA PRO A 834 59.71 14.09 25.04
C PRO A 834 59.35 15.48 25.56
N SER A 835 60.20 16.47 25.25
CA SER A 835 59.75 17.85 25.23
C SER A 835 58.51 17.92 24.36
N ILE A 836 57.38 18.38 24.92
CA ILE A 836 56.14 18.52 24.16
C ILE A 836 56.38 19.56 23.06
N GLU A 837 56.72 19.09 21.87
CA GLU A 837 56.52 19.89 20.67
C GLU A 837 55.02 20.18 20.62
N THR A 838 54.68 21.46 20.81
CA THR A 838 53.31 21.91 20.76
C THR A 838 52.70 21.44 19.46
N PRO A 839 51.50 20.82 19.44
CA PRO A 839 50.81 20.57 18.18
C PRO A 839 50.73 21.90 17.46
N GLN A 840 51.28 21.96 16.24
CA GLN A 840 51.16 23.14 15.39
C GLN A 840 49.68 23.47 15.28
N VAL A 841 49.25 24.53 15.97
CA VAL A 841 47.84 24.92 15.96
C VAL A 841 47.58 25.54 14.60
N THR A 842 47.28 24.67 13.63
CA THR A 842 46.53 25.04 12.44
C THR A 842 45.15 25.49 12.91
N ILE A 843 45.09 26.75 13.33
CA ILE A 843 43.85 27.47 13.52
C ILE A 843 43.13 27.35 12.18
N VAL A 844 42.07 26.55 12.13
CA VAL A 844 41.17 26.49 10.99
C VAL A 844 40.33 27.77 11.01
N THR A 845 41.00 28.90 10.78
CA THR A 845 40.41 30.04 10.09
C THR A 845 39.67 29.45 8.90
N LYS A 846 38.37 29.74 8.78
CA LYS A 846 37.53 29.14 7.73
C LYS A 846 38.14 29.46 6.36
N LYS A 847 38.93 28.54 5.80
CA LYS A 847 39.55 28.70 4.49
C LYS A 847 38.42 28.62 3.48
N LYS A 848 37.93 29.80 3.11
CA LYS A 848 36.89 30.04 2.11
C LYS A 848 37.22 29.15 0.91
N SER A 849 36.32 28.24 0.58
CA SER A 849 36.57 27.08 -0.30
C SER A 849 37.03 27.52 -1.70
N ASP A 850 38.34 27.66 -1.89
CA ASP A 850 38.93 28.16 -3.12
C ASP A 850 39.09 27.03 -4.16
N LYS A 851 37.95 26.43 -4.51
CA LYS A 851 37.83 25.50 -5.64
C LYS A 851 38.12 26.18 -7.00
N ASN A 852 38.21 27.51 -7.03
CA ASN A 852 38.51 28.25 -8.24
C ASN A 852 40.01 28.13 -8.59
N SER A 853 40.91 28.02 -7.61
CA SER A 853 42.36 27.88 -7.84
C SER A 853 42.75 26.70 -8.75
N HIS A 854 42.47 25.45 -8.35
CA HIS A 854 42.77 24.26 -9.15
C HIS A 854 42.03 24.24 -10.49
N MET A 855 40.78 24.71 -10.54
CA MET A 855 40.03 24.76 -11.79
C MET A 855 40.58 25.83 -12.74
N ALA A 856 41.07 26.96 -12.23
CA ALA A 856 41.74 28.00 -13.01
C ALA A 856 43.13 27.55 -13.51
N ILE A 857 43.87 26.74 -12.75
CA ILE A 857 45.13 26.14 -13.22
C ILE A 857 44.86 25.15 -14.36
N MET A 858 43.85 24.28 -14.22
CA MET A 858 43.45 23.34 -15.29
C MET A 858 42.90 24.06 -16.53
N LEU A 859 42.03 25.07 -16.34
CA LEU A 859 41.52 25.91 -17.44
C LEU A 859 42.63 26.76 -18.08
N GLY A 860 43.66 27.16 -17.31
CA GLY A 860 44.84 27.85 -17.82
C GLY A 860 45.73 26.94 -18.67
N ALA A 861 45.94 25.69 -18.25
CA ALA A 861 46.67 24.69 -19.03
C ALA A 861 45.93 24.27 -20.31
N ILE A 862 44.61 24.07 -20.23
CA ILE A 862 43.76 23.76 -21.38
C ILE A 862 43.66 24.98 -22.32
N GLY A 863 43.47 26.18 -21.77
CA GLY A 863 43.44 27.43 -22.54
C GLY A 863 44.77 27.73 -23.21
N GLY A 864 45.91 27.50 -22.54
CA GLY A 864 47.25 27.67 -23.08
C GLY A 864 47.57 26.69 -24.21
N THR A 865 47.18 25.42 -24.08
CA THR A 865 47.35 24.44 -25.16
C THR A 865 46.42 24.73 -26.34
N LEU A 866 45.18 25.18 -26.10
CA LEU A 866 44.28 25.63 -27.16
C LEU A 866 44.82 26.88 -27.89
N LEU A 867 45.35 27.86 -27.15
CA LEU A 867 45.96 29.06 -27.71
C LEU A 867 47.20 28.72 -28.55
N ALA A 868 48.05 27.80 -28.09
CA ALA A 868 49.20 27.33 -28.84
C ALA A 868 48.77 26.66 -30.18
N LEU A 869 47.74 25.81 -30.17
CA LEU A 869 47.18 25.21 -31.39
C LEU A 869 46.56 26.25 -32.34
N ILE A 870 45.94 27.31 -31.79
CA ILE A 870 45.44 28.44 -32.59
C ILE A 870 46.59 29.24 -33.22
N VAL A 871 47.68 29.50 -32.49
CA VAL A 871 48.87 30.18 -33.04
C VAL A 871 49.59 29.31 -34.07
N ILE A 872 49.68 28.00 -33.87
CA ILE A 872 50.25 27.05 -34.85
C ILE A 872 49.38 27.00 -36.12
N SER A 873 48.05 26.94 -36.01
CA SER A 873 47.18 26.96 -37.19
C SER A 873 47.14 28.32 -37.90
N LEU A 874 47.24 29.44 -37.18
CA LEU A 874 47.39 30.78 -37.78
C LEU A 874 48.72 30.96 -38.50
N SER A 875 49.83 30.50 -37.90
CA SER A 875 51.15 30.57 -38.54
C SER A 875 51.25 29.65 -39.76
N ALA A 876 50.67 28.44 -39.69
CA ALA A 876 50.52 27.57 -40.86
C ALA A 876 49.63 28.21 -41.96
N PHE A 877 48.51 28.84 -41.59
CA PHE A 877 47.65 29.54 -42.53
C PHE A 877 48.35 30.74 -43.19
N LEU A 878 49.13 31.51 -42.43
CA LEU A 878 49.95 32.62 -42.95
C LEU A 878 51.10 32.12 -43.83
N TYR A 879 51.72 30.98 -43.51
CA TYR A 879 52.72 30.34 -44.36
C TYR A 879 52.11 29.91 -45.71
N MET A 880 51.01 29.15 -45.68
CA MET A 880 50.25 28.74 -46.87
C MET A 880 49.75 29.95 -47.69
N ARG A 881 49.50 31.10 -47.04
CA ARG A 881 49.12 32.34 -47.71
C ARG A 881 50.31 33.08 -48.33
N LYS A 882 51.49 33.05 -47.71
CA LYS A 882 52.75 33.58 -48.26
C LYS A 882 53.17 32.82 -49.51
N GLU A 883 53.15 31.49 -49.45
CA GLU A 883 53.42 30.59 -50.57
C GLU A 883 52.44 30.85 -51.73
N ARG A 884 51.15 31.05 -51.44
CA ARG A 884 50.15 31.41 -52.47
C ARG A 884 50.35 32.83 -53.07
N THR A 885 50.97 33.77 -52.35
CA THR A 885 51.35 35.08 -52.90
C THR A 885 52.67 35.05 -53.70
N GLU A 886 53.57 34.10 -53.43
CA GLU A 886 54.75 33.88 -54.27
C GLU A 886 54.38 33.20 -55.58
N ILE A 887 53.44 32.24 -55.55
CA ILE A 887 52.86 31.63 -56.77
C ILE A 887 52.21 32.70 -57.68
N THR A 888 51.42 33.62 -57.13
CA THR A 888 50.79 34.70 -57.95
C THR A 888 51.78 35.74 -58.49
N TYR A 889 53.02 35.77 -58.02
CA TYR A 889 54.10 36.56 -58.62
C TYR A 889 54.86 35.82 -59.74
N SER A 890 54.66 34.51 -59.89
CA SER A 890 55.23 33.72 -61.00
C SER A 890 54.35 33.63 -62.26
N GLU A 891 53.06 33.99 -62.17
CA GLU A 891 52.13 34.02 -63.31
C GLU A 891 52.01 35.40 -63.98
N SER A 892 52.92 36.33 -63.67
CA SER A 892 52.92 37.71 -64.22
C SER A 892 54.27 38.15 -64.79
N LYS A 893 55.03 37.22 -65.39
CA LYS A 893 56.28 37.52 -66.10
C LYS A 893 56.56 36.57 -67.26
#